data_AF-A0A7S4LZJ0-F1
#
_entry.id   AF-A0A7S4LZJ0-F1
#
_cell.length_a   1.000
_cell.length_b   1.000
_cell.length_c   1.000
_cell.angle_alpha   90.00
_cell.angle_beta   90.00
_cell.angle_gamma   90.00
#
_symmetry.space_group_name_H-M   'P 1'
#
loop_
_entity.id
_entity.type
_entity.pdbx_description
1 polymer ?
#
loop_
_entity_poly.entity_id
_entity_poly.type
_entity_poly.pdbx_seq_one_letter_code
_entity_poly.pdbx_strand_id
1 'polypeptide(L)'
;MEVWRAEGFEAKMEAAMKKMKTMLKEGRDACLPADVPHTYEDKYDLVENVTNSALACLLGSLELFGLSKDTIDANKAHKDGQPVLLCFKSTEKCAFDCKKTREEAHPRKVEADTRVTNTHENDQGDFSKTTKTKTTSYKVSTLIDEFFWNFEVEYKFFLEVGREPRQVELVSNKMVCKLKTATDAPPRPELTCHPSMQADITWLLSAVDEQSVFHFKVDRNKGCRTPRRNVQVEALLASAADFRSWCQSVGNYFSSLAVVAGQLPSSSEQVGELLERHQSFIPVYPFFFVKQGDDEGRSEAPQHLFPLDDLNSMIQRHKQDLSSSLTSAEQELIARKGFLGPQEGRVLCLLFHLLRIVEDHHRSVNHVEDGMREQLISAIGKEILPSDFLNYMCFHYRRFFLPSFAPSPFSFAIRRPDHFPDGALTMECKMSSSDQYEPVLTFRKETTIPPSSPMRMKINSGTQVSFCGQQHLHGWISFDFAEEEQIQLKLCARARQFSSFLVLIGTVVSKEEFEAKHASILQNKDELEVPLRLSSISSPKEFRDAIESLSPEQQAFARSYRKMQLGSTVFAVLVIEIKPQLEKLLSLAPDSLKKEVKLTQDLMELFLKYQIPSDLLTFDGDLSTPAGQRVEQIKEHVNKVKSVISETQEEQLKLSALEADMAMEELTVKECYSTACYAMPPPAPPPCVRRMCAPGAAGAAAPAMERMMSMEKMPTKKMKSGNALPKPTPTPTPAETGSSGKQQQSTQESSMKREEAAEGGREGELDITNIPVALDKRMEEVDEEGAMRACVLKPDKTWKKRTQKNLLAAPETLTLQEEEQRREKDKAFDLLDALSRSGNLLIDACSLHVVFPASHRFDKSLIETVTSSSSPPAFTLHL
;
A
#
# COMPACT_ATOMS: atom_id res chain seq x y z
N MET A 1 -12.93 5.85 9.90
CA MET A 1 -12.34 7.15 10.29
C MET A 1 -10.99 7.21 9.63
N GLU A 2 -10.80 8.14 8.69
CA GLU A 2 -9.50 8.34 8.03
C GLU A 2 -8.67 9.34 8.84
N VAL A 3 -7.34 9.28 8.69
CA VAL A 3 -6.41 10.12 9.45
C VAL A 3 -6.57 11.58 9.05
N TRP A 4 -6.79 12.43 10.06
CA TRP A 4 -6.95 13.87 9.90
C TRP A 4 -5.68 14.51 9.33
N ARG A 5 -5.82 15.39 8.32
CA ARG A 5 -4.74 16.25 7.84
C ARG A 5 -5.14 17.72 7.95
N ALA A 6 -4.59 18.40 8.96
CA ALA A 6 -4.83 19.82 9.23
C ALA A 6 -4.38 20.73 8.06
N GLU A 7 -3.28 20.36 7.38
CA GLU A 7 -2.68 21.07 6.23
C GLU A 7 -3.69 21.50 5.15
N GLY A 8 -4.74 20.70 4.93
CA GLY A 8 -5.78 20.98 3.92
C GLY A 8 -6.98 21.79 4.43
N PHE A 9 -7.05 22.11 5.72
CA PHE A 9 -8.12 22.90 6.33
C PHE A 9 -7.73 24.36 6.55
N GLU A 10 -6.49 24.63 6.96
CA GLU A 10 -5.98 25.99 7.16
C GLU A 10 -6.00 26.80 5.85
N ALA A 11 -5.55 26.20 4.74
CA ALA A 11 -5.61 26.83 3.41
C ALA A 11 -7.05 27.14 2.95
N LYS A 12 -8.03 26.30 3.31
CA LYS A 12 -9.46 26.59 3.09
C LYS A 12 -9.93 27.76 3.97
N MET A 13 -9.54 27.76 5.24
CA MET A 13 -9.89 28.81 6.21
C MET A 13 -9.32 30.17 5.77
N GLU A 14 -8.06 30.24 5.32
CA GLU A 14 -7.50 31.45 4.71
C GLU A 14 -8.33 31.93 3.50
N ALA A 15 -8.70 31.02 2.58
CA ALA A 15 -9.47 31.36 1.39
C ALA A 15 -10.89 31.83 1.75
N ALA A 16 -11.53 31.21 2.74
CA ALA A 16 -12.80 31.63 3.30
C ALA A 16 -12.71 33.01 3.95
N MET A 17 -11.68 33.27 4.77
CA MET A 17 -11.44 34.58 5.38
C MET A 17 -11.27 35.67 4.31
N LYS A 18 -10.41 35.45 3.31
CA LYS A 18 -10.20 36.37 2.18
C LYS A 18 -11.49 36.68 1.43
N LYS A 19 -12.42 35.72 1.34
CA LYS A 19 -13.76 35.91 0.77
C LYS A 19 -14.77 36.55 1.73
N MET A 20 -14.60 36.42 3.05
CA MET A 20 -15.44 37.10 4.05
C MET A 20 -15.09 38.59 4.19
N LYS A 21 -13.82 38.97 4.08
CA LYS A 21 -13.39 40.39 4.12
C LYS A 21 -14.01 41.27 3.02
N THR A 22 -14.54 40.68 1.94
CA THR A 22 -15.29 41.41 0.89
C THR A 22 -16.80 41.44 1.12
N MET A 23 -17.31 40.85 2.21
CA MET A 23 -18.73 40.76 2.56
C MET A 23 -19.08 41.48 3.87
N LEU A 24 -18.09 41.77 4.72
CA LEU A 24 -18.29 42.53 5.95
C LEU A 24 -18.61 44.00 5.67
N LYS A 25 -19.33 44.63 6.61
CA LYS A 25 -19.59 46.07 6.59
C LYS A 25 -18.29 46.86 6.84
N GLU A 26 -18.22 48.08 6.31
CA GLU A 26 -17.09 48.98 6.51
C GLU A 26 -16.73 49.12 8.00
N GLY A 27 -15.42 49.16 8.30
CA GLY A 27 -14.91 49.20 9.68
C GLY A 27 -14.93 47.87 10.43
N ARG A 28 -15.19 46.73 9.78
CA ARG A 28 -15.11 45.38 10.39
C ARG A 28 -14.19 44.46 9.62
N ASP A 29 -13.42 43.65 10.34
CA ASP A 29 -12.51 42.67 9.76
C ASP A 29 -12.64 41.29 10.44
N ALA A 30 -12.29 40.23 9.70
CA ALA A 30 -12.23 38.84 10.15
C ALA A 30 -10.78 38.39 10.39
N CYS A 31 -10.52 37.73 11.52
CA CYS A 31 -9.17 37.34 11.96
C CYS A 31 -9.14 35.89 12.44
N LEU A 32 -7.98 35.24 12.42
CA LEU A 32 -7.81 33.92 13.04
C LEU A 32 -7.82 34.02 14.58
N PRO A 33 -8.18 32.94 15.29
CA PRO A 33 -8.00 32.87 16.74
C PRO A 33 -6.54 33.09 17.18
N ALA A 34 -5.56 32.72 16.36
CA ALA A 34 -4.13 32.95 16.64
C ALA A 34 -3.70 34.43 16.55
N ASP A 35 -4.39 35.24 15.73
CA ASP A 35 -4.01 36.64 15.45
C ASP A 35 -4.54 37.62 16.52
N VAL A 36 -5.49 37.18 17.35
CA VAL A 36 -6.29 38.06 18.22
C VAL A 36 -6.20 37.62 19.69
N PRO A 37 -5.90 38.54 20.62
CA PRO A 37 -5.98 38.28 22.06
C PRO A 37 -7.41 37.86 22.46
N HIS A 38 -7.54 36.63 22.96
CA HIS A 38 -8.81 36.03 23.38
C HIS A 38 -8.63 35.23 24.67
N THR A 39 -9.75 34.89 25.31
CA THR A 39 -9.86 34.16 26.56
C THR A 39 -10.38 32.73 26.35
N TYR A 40 -10.52 31.95 27.42
CA TYR A 40 -11.10 30.61 27.34
C TYR A 40 -12.60 30.62 27.00
N GLU A 41 -13.37 31.59 27.51
CA GLU A 41 -14.81 31.67 27.27
C GLU A 41 -15.15 31.94 25.80
N ASP A 42 -14.31 32.73 25.13
CA ASP A 42 -14.46 33.10 23.72
C ASP A 42 -14.41 31.90 22.76
N LYS A 43 -13.87 30.76 23.22
CA LYS A 43 -13.82 29.51 22.45
C LYS A 43 -15.16 28.78 22.42
N TYR A 44 -16.00 28.94 23.43
CA TYR A 44 -17.39 28.52 23.34
C TYR A 44 -18.14 29.42 22.36
N ASP A 45 -17.93 30.73 22.41
CA ASP A 45 -18.57 31.68 21.49
C ASP A 45 -18.18 31.39 20.03
N LEU A 46 -16.92 31.01 19.74
CA LEU A 46 -16.51 30.49 18.43
C LEU A 46 -17.32 29.26 18.01
N VAL A 47 -17.46 28.25 18.87
CA VAL A 47 -18.22 27.02 18.57
C VAL A 47 -19.72 27.29 18.44
N GLU A 48 -20.29 28.19 19.23
CA GLU A 48 -21.67 28.67 19.11
C GLU A 48 -21.88 29.37 17.76
N ASN A 49 -21.02 30.33 17.40
CA ASN A 49 -21.09 31.06 16.13
C ASN A 49 -20.96 30.13 14.91
N VAL A 50 -19.95 29.24 14.91
CA VAL A 50 -19.72 28.23 13.87
C VAL A 50 -20.92 27.28 13.72
N THR A 51 -21.50 26.84 14.83
CA THR A 51 -22.66 25.93 14.82
C THR A 51 -23.92 26.61 14.32
N ASN A 52 -24.22 27.83 14.78
CA ASN A 52 -25.35 28.61 14.27
C ASN A 52 -25.21 28.92 12.77
N SER A 53 -24.00 29.23 12.28
CA SER A 53 -23.72 29.41 10.85
C SER A 53 -23.95 28.11 10.06
N ALA A 54 -23.46 26.96 10.55
CA ALA A 54 -23.66 25.66 9.92
C ALA A 54 -25.15 25.28 9.82
N LEU A 55 -25.90 25.43 10.91
CA LEU A 55 -27.34 25.16 10.95
C LEU A 55 -28.11 26.05 9.97
N ALA A 56 -27.78 27.35 9.89
CA ALA A 56 -28.38 28.28 8.93
C ALA A 56 -28.03 27.95 7.47
N CYS A 57 -26.80 27.52 7.20
CA CYS A 57 -26.39 27.03 5.88
C CYS A 57 -27.13 25.73 5.50
N LEU A 58 -27.28 24.78 6.41
CA LEU A 58 -28.03 23.54 6.18
C LEU A 58 -29.51 23.84 5.86
N LEU A 59 -30.19 24.61 6.71
CA LEU A 59 -31.59 24.98 6.47
C LEU A 59 -31.76 25.74 5.16
N GLY A 60 -30.88 26.71 4.89
CA GLY A 60 -30.89 27.48 3.65
C GLY A 60 -30.60 26.66 2.38
N SER A 61 -29.89 25.54 2.50
CA SER A 61 -29.71 24.58 1.41
C SER A 61 -30.92 23.65 1.25
N LEU A 62 -31.58 23.26 2.35
CA LEU A 62 -32.82 22.47 2.31
C LEU A 62 -34.00 23.26 1.74
N GLU A 63 -34.09 24.57 1.98
CA GLU A 63 -35.06 25.46 1.30
C GLU A 63 -34.90 25.37 -0.24
N LEU A 64 -33.66 25.39 -0.75
CA LEU A 64 -33.36 25.24 -2.18
C LEU A 64 -33.55 23.80 -2.71
N PHE A 65 -33.68 22.83 -1.80
CA PHE A 65 -34.06 21.42 -2.01
C PHE A 65 -35.60 21.21 -1.98
N GLY A 66 -36.39 22.26 -1.76
CA GLY A 66 -37.87 22.21 -1.77
C GLY A 66 -38.53 22.28 -0.38
N LEU A 67 -37.77 22.43 0.70
CA LEU A 67 -38.34 22.60 2.06
C LEU A 67 -38.98 23.99 2.20
N SER A 68 -40.29 24.10 1.93
CA SER A 68 -41.00 25.38 2.00
C SER A 68 -41.13 25.90 3.44
N LYS A 69 -41.26 27.23 3.61
CA LYS A 69 -41.49 27.83 4.94
C LYS A 69 -42.78 27.31 5.59
N ASP A 70 -43.84 27.11 4.81
CA ASP A 70 -45.09 26.50 5.30
C ASP A 70 -44.87 25.07 5.83
N THR A 71 -43.92 24.32 5.24
CA THR A 71 -43.54 22.98 5.70
C THR A 71 -42.76 23.04 7.01
N ILE A 72 -41.85 24.02 7.14
CA ILE A 72 -41.09 24.27 8.37
C ILE A 72 -42.05 24.65 9.51
N ASP A 73 -42.93 25.62 9.29
CA ASP A 73 -43.80 26.16 10.34
C ASP A 73 -44.96 25.19 10.70
N ALA A 74 -45.47 24.39 9.75
CA ALA A 74 -46.37 23.28 10.05
C ALA A 74 -45.72 22.20 10.94
N ASN A 75 -44.42 21.97 10.78
CA ASN A 75 -43.68 21.02 11.60
C ASN A 75 -43.29 21.60 12.98
N LYS A 76 -42.98 22.91 13.07
CA LYS A 76 -42.81 23.62 14.37
C LYS A 76 -44.08 23.57 15.23
N ALA A 77 -45.26 23.54 14.62
CA ALA A 77 -46.54 23.45 15.36
C ALA A 77 -46.70 22.15 16.16
N HIS A 78 -45.98 21.07 15.80
CA HIS A 78 -46.08 19.75 16.44
C HIS A 78 -45.16 19.66 17.66
N LYS A 79 -45.50 20.38 18.74
CA LYS A 79 -44.72 20.46 20.00
C LYS A 79 -44.61 19.13 20.78
N ASP A 80 -45.28 18.06 20.36
CA ASP A 80 -45.36 16.75 21.03
C ASP A 80 -44.18 15.79 20.73
N GLY A 81 -42.99 16.34 20.47
CA GLY A 81 -41.75 15.57 20.31
C GLY A 81 -41.76 14.51 19.22
N GLN A 82 -42.55 14.71 18.16
CA GLN A 82 -42.62 13.77 17.03
C GLN A 82 -41.39 13.93 16.11
N PRO A 83 -40.78 12.83 15.64
CA PRO A 83 -39.66 12.93 14.69
C PRO A 83 -40.14 13.40 13.31
N VAL A 84 -39.29 14.18 12.65
CA VAL A 84 -39.41 14.58 11.25
C VAL A 84 -38.27 13.92 10.47
N LEU A 85 -38.63 12.98 9.59
CA LEU A 85 -37.68 12.22 8.78
C LEU A 85 -37.65 12.75 7.35
N LEU A 86 -36.45 13.02 6.84
CA LEU A 86 -36.19 13.27 5.43
C LEU A 86 -35.99 11.92 4.72
N CYS A 87 -36.92 11.56 3.84
CA CYS A 87 -37.02 10.27 3.20
C CYS A 87 -36.71 10.35 1.70
N PHE A 88 -35.85 9.46 1.21
CA PHE A 88 -35.62 9.20 -0.22
C PHE A 88 -36.11 7.80 -0.58
N LYS A 89 -36.81 7.66 -1.71
CA LYS A 89 -37.27 6.37 -2.24
C LYS A 89 -37.19 6.35 -3.76
N SER A 90 -36.75 5.24 -4.33
CA SER A 90 -36.66 5.01 -5.78
C SER A 90 -37.22 3.65 -6.20
N THR A 91 -37.72 3.60 -7.44
CA THR A 91 -38.22 2.40 -8.12
C THR A 91 -37.62 2.34 -9.52
N GLU A 92 -36.99 1.23 -9.86
CA GLU A 92 -36.41 0.97 -11.19
C GLU A 92 -37.25 -0.05 -11.94
N LYS A 93 -37.42 0.13 -13.25
CA LYS A 93 -38.15 -0.78 -14.14
C LYS A 93 -37.32 -1.03 -15.40
N CYS A 94 -37.17 -2.28 -15.82
CA CYS A 94 -36.36 -2.65 -16.98
C CYS A 94 -37.14 -3.56 -17.92
N ALA A 95 -37.67 -3.02 -19.02
CA ALA A 95 -38.47 -3.75 -20.00
C ALA A 95 -37.69 -3.97 -21.30
N PHE A 96 -37.90 -5.11 -21.95
CA PHE A 96 -37.36 -5.36 -23.30
C PHE A 96 -37.97 -4.39 -24.33
N ASP A 97 -37.14 -3.84 -25.20
CA ASP A 97 -37.56 -2.88 -26.25
C ASP A 97 -37.56 -3.55 -27.64
N CYS A 98 -36.40 -3.98 -28.11
CA CYS A 98 -36.26 -4.62 -29.41
C CYS A 98 -34.91 -5.33 -29.56
N LYS A 99 -34.83 -6.26 -30.51
CA LYS A 99 -33.58 -6.86 -31.00
C LYS A 99 -33.22 -6.24 -32.36
N LYS A 100 -31.97 -5.89 -32.59
CA LYS A 100 -31.44 -5.45 -33.89
C LYS A 100 -30.16 -6.20 -34.22
N THR A 101 -30.09 -6.82 -35.38
CA THR A 101 -28.87 -7.44 -35.88
C THR A 101 -28.09 -6.44 -36.73
N ARG A 102 -26.80 -6.26 -36.42
CA ARG A 102 -25.88 -5.37 -37.13
C ARG A 102 -24.79 -6.18 -37.81
N GLU A 103 -24.52 -5.93 -39.09
CA GLU A 103 -23.33 -6.44 -39.75
C GLU A 103 -22.11 -5.60 -39.38
N GLU A 104 -21.14 -6.21 -38.71
CA GLU A 104 -19.81 -5.64 -38.46
C GLU A 104 -18.80 -6.30 -39.40
N ALA A 105 -18.08 -5.50 -40.18
CA ALA A 105 -17.09 -6.00 -41.14
C ALA A 105 -15.80 -6.40 -40.42
N HIS A 106 -15.34 -7.63 -40.61
CA HIS A 106 -14.06 -8.06 -40.03
C HIS A 106 -12.92 -7.21 -40.63
N PRO A 107 -12.01 -6.62 -39.83
CA PRO A 107 -11.02 -5.64 -40.31
C PRO A 107 -9.90 -6.23 -41.20
N ARG A 108 -10.04 -7.47 -41.67
CA ARG A 108 -9.07 -8.19 -42.47
C ARG A 108 -9.76 -8.67 -43.75
N LYS A 109 -9.48 -8.02 -44.88
CA LYS A 109 -9.82 -8.57 -46.20
C LYS A 109 -9.12 -9.92 -46.37
N VAL A 110 -9.80 -10.87 -47.00
CA VAL A 110 -9.19 -12.11 -47.48
C VAL A 110 -9.32 -12.11 -49.00
N GLU A 111 -8.18 -12.12 -49.67
CA GLU A 111 -8.07 -12.15 -51.12
C GLU A 111 -7.53 -13.52 -51.52
N ALA A 112 -8.14 -14.14 -52.54
CA ALA A 112 -7.79 -15.49 -52.99
C ALA A 112 -7.74 -15.53 -54.52
N ASP A 113 -6.63 -16.01 -55.05
CA ASP A 113 -6.41 -16.19 -56.48
C ASP A 113 -6.79 -17.60 -56.93
N THR A 114 -8.00 -17.73 -57.49
CA THR A 114 -8.47 -18.99 -58.08
C THR A 114 -8.04 -19.06 -59.55
N ARG A 115 -6.97 -19.81 -59.84
CA ARG A 115 -6.48 -20.04 -61.21
C ARG A 115 -7.33 -21.09 -61.93
N VAL A 116 -8.25 -20.65 -62.79
CA VAL A 116 -9.10 -21.53 -63.60
C VAL A 116 -8.47 -21.75 -64.99
N THR A 117 -8.07 -22.99 -65.29
CA THR A 117 -7.61 -23.41 -66.62
C THR A 117 -8.72 -24.15 -67.36
N ASN A 118 -9.40 -23.47 -68.27
CA ASN A 118 -10.30 -24.11 -69.23
C ASN A 118 -9.50 -24.57 -70.45
N THR A 119 -9.40 -25.89 -70.65
CA THR A 119 -8.94 -26.47 -71.91
C THR A 119 -10.17 -26.71 -72.78
N HIS A 120 -10.25 -26.05 -73.93
CA HIS A 120 -11.19 -26.42 -74.99
C HIS A 120 -10.44 -27.22 -76.06
N GLU A 121 -10.91 -28.43 -76.32
CA GLU A 121 -10.50 -29.23 -77.47
C GLU A 121 -11.57 -29.06 -78.57
N ASN A 122 -11.13 -28.75 -79.79
CA ASN A 122 -11.96 -28.69 -80.99
C ASN A 122 -11.15 -29.31 -82.13
N ASP A 123 -11.74 -30.24 -82.88
CA ASP A 123 -11.08 -30.95 -83.98
C ASP A 123 -10.92 -30.11 -85.26
N GLN A 124 -9.95 -29.19 -85.25
CA GLN A 124 -9.13 -28.81 -86.40
C GLN A 124 -7.97 -27.90 -85.95
N GLY A 125 -6.75 -28.19 -86.42
CA GLY A 125 -5.53 -27.74 -85.75
C GLY A 125 -5.10 -26.30 -86.04
N ASP A 126 -5.09 -25.47 -84.99
CA ASP A 126 -3.93 -24.63 -84.64
C ASP A 126 -3.88 -24.46 -83.11
N PHE A 127 -2.69 -24.31 -82.51
CA PHE A 127 -2.48 -24.49 -81.06
C PHE A 127 -2.03 -23.20 -80.35
N SER A 128 -2.98 -22.44 -79.80
CA SER A 128 -2.69 -21.31 -78.91
C SER A 128 -3.41 -21.45 -77.56
N LYS A 129 -2.65 -21.27 -76.46
CA LYS A 129 -3.17 -21.36 -75.07
C LYS A 129 -3.15 -19.99 -74.41
N THR A 130 -4.30 -19.34 -74.27
CA THR A 130 -4.45 -18.07 -73.56
C THR A 130 -4.90 -18.31 -72.12
N THR A 131 -4.08 -17.94 -71.13
CA THR A 131 -4.47 -18.02 -69.70
C THR A 131 -5.07 -16.69 -69.25
N LYS A 132 -6.21 -16.72 -68.54
CA LYS A 132 -6.77 -15.55 -67.84
C LYS A 132 -6.93 -15.84 -66.35
N THR A 133 -6.26 -15.07 -65.51
CA THR A 133 -6.42 -15.10 -64.05
C THR A 133 -7.60 -14.20 -63.63
N LYS A 134 -8.37 -14.60 -62.62
CA LYS A 134 -9.49 -13.81 -62.08
C LYS A 134 -9.51 -13.82 -60.54
N THR A 135 -8.74 -12.92 -59.94
CA THR A 135 -8.77 -12.63 -58.50
C THR A 135 -10.18 -12.31 -58.04
N THR A 136 -10.62 -12.88 -56.91
CA THR A 136 -11.97 -12.63 -56.36
C THR A 136 -11.89 -12.41 -54.85
N SER A 137 -11.95 -11.15 -54.42
CA SER A 137 -11.95 -10.75 -53.01
C SER A 137 -13.33 -10.95 -52.36
N TYR A 138 -13.39 -11.56 -51.18
CA TYR A 138 -14.62 -11.67 -50.40
C TYR A 138 -14.51 -10.92 -49.06
N LYS A 139 -15.57 -10.18 -48.72
CA LYS A 139 -15.69 -9.44 -47.46
C LYS A 139 -16.46 -10.28 -46.45
N VAL A 140 -15.80 -10.70 -45.38
CA VAL A 140 -16.46 -11.42 -44.28
C VAL A 140 -17.05 -10.39 -43.31
N SER A 141 -18.37 -10.27 -43.28
CA SER A 141 -19.10 -9.60 -42.19
C SER A 141 -19.51 -10.63 -41.14
N THR A 142 -19.63 -10.14 -39.90
CA THR A 142 -20.11 -10.91 -38.75
C THR A 142 -21.42 -10.27 -38.30
N LEU A 143 -22.48 -11.08 -38.15
CA LEU A 143 -23.76 -10.61 -37.64
C LEU A 143 -23.67 -10.56 -36.11
N ILE A 144 -23.83 -9.37 -35.54
CA ILE A 144 -23.87 -9.13 -34.09
C ILE A 144 -25.32 -8.78 -33.72
N ASP A 145 -25.88 -9.54 -32.78
CA ASP A 145 -27.20 -9.30 -32.24
C ASP A 145 -27.14 -8.32 -31.05
N GLU A 146 -27.82 -7.20 -31.17
CA GLU A 146 -27.89 -6.15 -30.15
C GLU A 146 -29.31 -6.11 -29.56
N PHE A 147 -29.42 -6.27 -28.25
CA PHE A 147 -30.69 -6.31 -27.52
C PHE A 147 -30.85 -4.99 -26.77
N PHE A 148 -31.97 -4.29 -26.99
CA PHE A 148 -32.27 -2.99 -26.41
C PHE A 148 -33.33 -3.14 -25.32
N TRP A 149 -33.17 -2.37 -24.24
CA TRP A 149 -34.03 -2.40 -23.06
C TRP A 149 -34.41 -0.98 -22.67
N ASN A 150 -35.69 -0.72 -22.43
CA ASN A 150 -36.16 0.54 -21.86
C ASN A 150 -35.98 0.48 -20.34
N PHE A 151 -35.12 1.34 -19.80
CA PHE A 151 -34.86 1.45 -18.38
C PHE A 151 -35.47 2.75 -17.84
N GLU A 152 -36.35 2.63 -16.87
CA GLU A 152 -37.08 3.72 -16.23
C GLU A 152 -36.73 3.76 -14.73
N VAL A 153 -36.48 4.95 -14.21
CA VAL A 153 -36.24 5.17 -12.77
C VAL A 153 -37.13 6.31 -12.29
N GLU A 154 -37.95 6.01 -11.29
CA GLU A 154 -38.91 6.91 -10.67
C GLU A 154 -38.50 7.10 -9.20
N TYR A 155 -38.19 8.32 -8.79
CA TYR A 155 -37.73 8.62 -7.44
C TYR A 155 -38.44 9.83 -6.83
N LYS A 156 -38.49 9.85 -5.49
CA LYS A 156 -38.96 11.01 -4.74
C LYS A 156 -38.21 11.23 -3.42
N PHE A 157 -38.11 12.50 -3.06
CA PHE A 157 -37.75 13.03 -1.75
C PHE A 157 -38.99 13.59 -1.08
N PHE A 158 -39.21 13.24 0.18
CA PHE A 158 -40.39 13.63 0.94
C PHE A 158 -40.07 13.66 2.44
N LEU A 159 -40.83 14.42 3.22
CA LEU A 159 -40.82 14.33 4.67
C LEU A 159 -41.87 13.33 5.16
N GLU A 160 -41.55 12.59 6.22
CA GLU A 160 -42.51 11.90 7.07
C GLU A 160 -42.52 12.53 8.46
N VAL A 161 -43.72 12.84 8.97
CA VAL A 161 -43.93 13.61 10.20
C VAL A 161 -44.76 12.78 11.16
N GLY A 162 -44.16 12.36 12.28
CA GLY A 162 -44.83 11.60 13.33
C GLY A 162 -45.24 10.17 12.95
N ARG A 163 -46.07 9.55 13.80
CA ARG A 163 -46.39 8.10 13.75
C ARG A 163 -47.47 7.71 12.73
N GLU A 164 -48.28 8.66 12.28
CA GLU A 164 -49.16 8.47 11.11
C GLU A 164 -48.52 9.24 9.94
N PRO A 165 -48.00 8.56 8.89
CA PRO A 165 -47.07 9.17 7.95
C PRO A 165 -47.75 10.13 6.97
N ARG A 166 -47.95 11.38 7.40
CA ARG A 166 -48.29 12.49 6.51
C ARG A 166 -47.09 12.82 5.63
N GLN A 167 -47.03 12.20 4.45
CA GLN A 167 -45.97 12.47 3.48
C GLN A 167 -46.12 13.86 2.86
N VAL A 168 -45.07 14.69 2.97
CA VAL A 168 -44.95 15.98 2.26
C VAL A 168 -43.87 15.83 1.20
N GLU A 169 -44.25 15.79 -0.07
CA GLU A 169 -43.31 15.63 -1.17
C GLU A 169 -42.52 16.93 -1.44
N LEU A 170 -41.20 16.80 -1.59
CA LEU A 170 -40.29 17.93 -1.80
C LEU A 170 -39.85 18.01 -3.27
N VAL A 171 -39.38 16.88 -3.81
CA VAL A 171 -38.91 16.73 -5.20
C VAL A 171 -39.23 15.30 -5.67
N SER A 172 -39.83 15.16 -6.83
CA SER A 172 -39.93 13.87 -7.53
C SER A 172 -39.55 14.04 -9.00
N ASN A 173 -38.97 12.98 -9.58
CA ASN A 173 -38.66 12.94 -11.02
C ASN A 173 -38.69 11.51 -11.58
N LYS A 174 -38.81 11.42 -12.90
CA LYS A 174 -38.82 10.17 -13.66
C LYS A 174 -37.83 10.24 -14.82
N MET A 175 -36.76 9.46 -14.73
CA MET A 175 -35.73 9.31 -15.75
C MET A 175 -36.04 8.10 -16.64
N VAL A 176 -35.69 8.18 -17.93
CA VAL A 176 -35.79 7.05 -18.88
C VAL A 176 -34.59 7.03 -19.82
N CYS A 177 -33.98 5.87 -20.04
CA CYS A 177 -32.97 5.67 -21.09
C CYS A 177 -33.15 4.31 -21.80
N LYS A 178 -32.36 4.08 -22.86
CA LYS A 178 -32.26 2.77 -23.51
C LYS A 178 -30.90 2.14 -23.22
N LEU A 179 -30.91 1.00 -22.53
CA LEU A 179 -29.74 0.17 -22.30
C LEU A 179 -29.57 -0.82 -23.46
N LYS A 180 -28.34 -1.30 -23.66
CA LYS A 180 -27.96 -2.22 -24.74
C LYS A 180 -27.13 -3.38 -24.19
N THR A 181 -27.47 -4.61 -24.56
CA THR A 181 -26.71 -5.83 -24.26
C THR A 181 -26.37 -6.59 -25.54
N ALA A 182 -25.30 -7.40 -25.51
CA ALA A 182 -24.89 -8.30 -26.60
C ALA A 182 -25.52 -9.71 -26.48
N THR A 183 -26.42 -9.89 -25.51
CA THR A 183 -27.09 -11.14 -25.17
C THR A 183 -28.53 -10.87 -24.76
N ASP A 184 -29.39 -11.88 -24.89
CA ASP A 184 -30.81 -11.87 -24.52
C ASP A 184 -31.02 -11.98 -22.99
N ALA A 185 -30.16 -11.31 -22.22
CA ALA A 185 -30.18 -11.26 -20.77
C ALA A 185 -30.47 -9.81 -20.33
N PRO A 186 -31.45 -9.58 -19.45
CA PRO A 186 -31.80 -8.23 -19.02
C PRO A 186 -30.67 -7.60 -18.18
N PRO A 187 -30.30 -6.32 -18.41
CA PRO A 187 -29.22 -5.66 -17.66
C PRO A 187 -29.58 -5.31 -16.21
N ARG A 188 -30.89 -5.27 -15.88
CA ARG A 188 -31.46 -5.05 -14.54
C ARG A 188 -32.74 -5.90 -14.39
N PRO A 189 -33.18 -6.21 -13.16
CA PRO A 189 -34.47 -6.88 -12.94
C PRO A 189 -35.64 -6.06 -13.50
N GLU A 190 -36.73 -6.72 -13.91
CA GLU A 190 -37.90 -6.08 -14.53
C GLU A 190 -38.52 -4.98 -13.66
N LEU A 191 -38.51 -5.18 -12.34
CA LEU A 191 -38.90 -4.22 -11.31
C LEU A 191 -37.94 -4.35 -10.11
N THR A 192 -37.39 -3.23 -9.63
CA THR A 192 -36.61 -3.15 -8.39
C THR A 192 -37.14 -2.00 -7.54
N CYS A 193 -37.73 -2.31 -6.39
CA CYS A 193 -38.18 -1.31 -5.41
C CYS A 193 -37.12 -1.19 -4.31
N HIS A 194 -36.47 -0.03 -4.20
CA HIS A 194 -35.46 0.17 -3.17
C HIS A 194 -36.09 0.47 -1.79
N PRO A 195 -35.44 0.07 -0.68
CA PRO A 195 -35.86 0.49 0.65
C PRO A 195 -35.75 2.01 0.79
N SER A 196 -36.62 2.61 1.61
CA SER A 196 -36.56 4.06 1.84
C SER A 196 -35.33 4.41 2.68
N MET A 197 -34.48 5.30 2.18
CA MET A 197 -33.37 5.87 2.94
C MET A 197 -33.90 7.05 3.76
N GLN A 198 -33.74 7.02 5.08
CA GLN A 198 -34.30 8.03 5.99
C GLN A 198 -33.17 8.71 6.80
N ALA A 199 -33.32 10.01 7.06
CA ALA A 199 -32.50 10.76 8.00
C ALA A 199 -33.38 11.58 8.95
N ASP A 200 -33.05 11.60 10.24
CA ASP A 200 -33.71 12.49 11.19
C ASP A 200 -33.20 13.93 10.98
N ILE A 201 -34.12 14.89 10.82
CA ILE A 201 -33.83 16.33 10.74
C ILE A 201 -34.49 17.13 11.88
N THR A 202 -35.08 16.46 12.87
CA THR A 202 -35.77 17.06 14.03
C THR A 202 -34.81 17.95 14.84
N TRP A 203 -33.54 17.56 14.96
CA TRP A 203 -32.49 18.34 15.63
C TRP A 203 -32.22 19.69 14.93
N LEU A 204 -32.33 19.75 13.61
CA LEU A 204 -32.17 20.98 12.82
C LEU A 204 -33.44 21.85 12.92
N LEU A 205 -34.62 21.23 12.81
CA LEU A 205 -35.91 21.94 12.85
C LEU A 205 -36.30 22.44 14.26
N SER A 206 -35.78 21.83 15.32
CA SER A 206 -35.99 22.29 16.71
C SER A 206 -34.99 23.34 17.18
N ALA A 207 -33.89 23.55 16.45
CA ALA A 207 -32.88 24.57 16.74
C ALA A 207 -33.19 25.96 16.16
N VAL A 208 -34.25 26.10 15.36
CA VAL A 208 -34.64 27.33 14.65
C VAL A 208 -35.93 27.94 15.21
N ASP A 209 -35.93 29.26 15.42
CA ASP A 209 -37.06 29.99 15.99
C ASP A 209 -38.15 30.36 14.97
N GLU A 210 -39.15 31.13 15.40
CA GLU A 210 -40.25 31.63 14.55
C GLU A 210 -39.78 32.66 13.48
N GLN A 211 -38.62 33.29 13.68
CA GLN A 211 -38.01 34.27 12.77
C GLN A 211 -37.00 33.64 11.79
N SER A 212 -36.81 32.32 11.83
CA SER A 212 -35.78 31.57 11.08
C SER A 212 -34.34 31.86 11.54
N VAL A 213 -34.16 32.25 12.81
CA VAL A 213 -32.86 32.48 13.46
C VAL A 213 -32.49 31.26 14.31
N PHE A 214 -31.19 30.93 14.35
CA PHE A 214 -30.63 29.87 15.18
C PHE A 214 -30.03 30.44 16.47
N HIS A 215 -30.30 29.77 17.59
CA HIS A 215 -29.86 30.15 18.94
C HIS A 215 -29.22 28.98 19.69
N PHE A 216 -28.40 28.19 18.99
CA PHE A 216 -27.56 27.17 19.62
C PHE A 216 -26.59 27.84 20.60
N LYS A 217 -26.62 27.39 21.86
CA LYS A 217 -25.75 27.83 22.95
C LYS A 217 -25.23 26.65 23.75
N VAL A 218 -23.99 26.75 24.20
CA VAL A 218 -23.37 25.71 25.04
C VAL A 218 -23.71 25.98 26.51
N ASP A 219 -24.28 25.00 27.20
CA ASP A 219 -24.52 25.08 28.64
C ASP A 219 -23.19 24.96 29.40
N ARG A 220 -22.86 26.03 30.14
CA ARG A 220 -21.63 26.16 30.93
C ARG A 220 -21.84 25.85 32.42
N ASN A 221 -23.08 25.53 32.84
CA ASN A 221 -23.46 25.46 34.26
C ASN A 221 -23.17 24.13 34.95
N LYS A 222 -23.49 22.98 34.33
CA LYS A 222 -23.41 21.65 34.97
C LYS A 222 -22.73 20.63 34.07
N GLY A 223 -21.63 20.06 34.55
CA GLY A 223 -20.85 19.08 33.78
C GLY A 223 -20.22 19.68 32.52
N CYS A 224 -20.00 21.00 32.49
CA CYS A 224 -19.37 21.67 31.36
C CYS A 224 -18.00 21.05 31.08
N ARG A 225 -17.77 20.72 29.81
CA ARG A 225 -16.49 20.27 29.27
C ARG A 225 -16.01 21.33 28.27
N THR A 226 -14.83 21.11 27.71
CA THR A 226 -14.28 21.90 26.60
C THR A 226 -15.29 22.09 25.45
N PRO A 227 -15.20 23.18 24.66
CA PRO A 227 -16.22 23.55 23.66
C PRO A 227 -16.65 22.40 22.74
N ARG A 228 -15.72 21.55 22.28
CA ARG A 228 -16.01 20.41 21.40
C ARG A 228 -16.47 19.14 22.13
N ARG A 229 -16.19 19.00 23.43
CA ARG A 229 -16.57 17.82 24.24
C ARG A 229 -17.85 18.03 25.06
N ASN A 230 -18.48 19.20 25.01
CA ASN A 230 -19.74 19.47 25.69
C ASN A 230 -20.89 18.66 25.05
N VAL A 231 -21.81 18.15 25.87
CA VAL A 231 -22.83 17.15 25.50
C VAL A 231 -23.71 17.59 24.35
N GLN A 232 -24.08 18.87 24.28
CA GLN A 232 -24.91 19.40 23.19
C GLN A 232 -24.17 19.40 21.84
N VAL A 233 -22.86 19.63 21.87
CA VAL A 233 -22.00 19.63 20.67
C VAL A 233 -21.71 18.19 20.25
N GLU A 234 -21.40 17.29 21.19
CA GLU A 234 -21.24 15.86 20.90
C GLU A 234 -22.53 15.25 20.31
N ALA A 235 -23.71 15.62 20.81
CA ALA A 235 -24.99 15.18 20.26
C ALA A 235 -25.27 15.73 18.84
N LEU A 236 -25.04 17.03 18.62
CA LEU A 236 -25.24 17.64 17.30
C LEU A 236 -24.28 17.07 16.25
N LEU A 237 -23.02 16.82 16.62
CA LEU A 237 -22.05 16.17 15.72
C LEU A 237 -22.45 14.73 15.37
N ALA A 238 -23.08 13.99 16.30
CA ALA A 238 -23.61 12.65 16.01
C ALA A 238 -24.77 12.72 15.00
N SER A 239 -25.79 13.55 15.24
CA SER A 239 -26.92 13.70 14.30
C SER A 239 -26.49 14.24 12.93
N ALA A 240 -25.48 15.11 12.88
CA ALA A 240 -24.89 15.57 11.63
C ALA A 240 -24.12 14.45 10.89
N ALA A 241 -23.47 13.52 11.60
CA ALA A 241 -22.82 12.36 11.01
C ALA A 241 -23.82 11.36 10.40
N ASP A 242 -24.98 11.15 11.05
CA ASP A 242 -26.07 10.34 10.49
C ASP A 242 -26.66 10.99 9.22
N PHE A 243 -26.93 12.30 9.26
CA PHE A 243 -27.39 13.06 8.10
C PHE A 243 -26.38 13.02 6.93
N ARG A 244 -25.07 13.10 7.24
CA ARG A 244 -23.99 12.90 6.27
C ARG A 244 -24.02 11.49 5.66
N SER A 245 -24.19 10.46 6.47
CA SER A 245 -24.28 9.07 6.01
C SER A 245 -25.45 8.87 5.03
N TRP A 246 -26.60 9.50 5.29
CA TRP A 246 -27.73 9.54 4.36
C TRP A 246 -27.39 10.27 3.05
N CYS A 247 -26.83 11.48 3.12
CA CYS A 247 -26.43 12.22 1.90
C CYS A 247 -25.41 11.45 1.05
N GLN A 248 -24.44 10.76 1.67
CA GLN A 248 -23.51 9.87 0.96
C GLN A 248 -24.24 8.68 0.31
N SER A 249 -25.17 8.04 1.02
CA SER A 249 -25.95 6.90 0.53
C SER A 249 -26.79 7.25 -0.70
N VAL A 250 -27.46 8.41 -0.68
CA VAL A 250 -28.24 8.91 -1.83
C VAL A 250 -27.32 9.34 -2.99
N GLY A 251 -26.19 10.01 -2.72
CA GLY A 251 -25.21 10.36 -3.74
C GLY A 251 -24.61 9.13 -4.45
N ASN A 252 -24.32 8.07 -3.68
CA ASN A 252 -23.84 6.78 -4.20
C ASN A 252 -24.91 6.10 -5.07
N TYR A 253 -26.20 6.20 -4.72
CA TYR A 253 -27.29 5.67 -5.55
C TYR A 253 -27.30 6.31 -6.96
N PHE A 254 -27.35 7.64 -7.05
CA PHE A 254 -27.32 8.35 -8.34
C PHE A 254 -26.02 8.11 -9.12
N SER A 255 -24.88 7.99 -8.42
CA SER A 255 -23.60 7.62 -9.04
C SER A 255 -23.67 6.24 -9.70
N SER A 256 -24.30 5.25 -9.04
CA SER A 256 -24.48 3.91 -9.61
C SER A 256 -25.36 3.91 -10.87
N LEU A 257 -26.37 4.77 -10.93
CA LEU A 257 -27.25 4.91 -12.11
C LEU A 257 -26.49 5.47 -13.33
N ALA A 258 -25.59 6.41 -13.13
CA ALA A 258 -24.78 6.99 -14.22
C ALA A 258 -23.79 6.00 -14.83
N VAL A 259 -23.23 5.10 -14.01
CA VAL A 259 -22.39 3.98 -14.48
C VAL A 259 -23.23 2.95 -15.25
N VAL A 260 -24.42 2.60 -14.76
CA VAL A 260 -25.34 1.66 -15.44
C VAL A 260 -25.80 2.18 -16.81
N ALA A 261 -26.01 3.49 -16.94
CA ALA A 261 -26.34 4.13 -18.22
C ALA A 261 -25.16 4.23 -19.20
N GLY A 262 -23.96 3.79 -18.81
CA GLY A 262 -22.76 3.78 -19.66
C GLY A 262 -22.17 5.17 -19.94
N GLN A 263 -22.40 6.14 -19.05
CA GLN A 263 -22.06 7.55 -19.27
C GLN A 263 -20.87 8.06 -18.46
N LEU A 264 -20.51 7.33 -17.41
CA LEU A 264 -19.26 7.48 -16.68
C LEU A 264 -18.46 6.16 -16.79
N PRO A 265 -17.12 6.19 -16.79
CA PRO A 265 -16.31 5.00 -16.56
C PRO A 265 -16.65 4.34 -15.22
N SER A 266 -16.21 3.11 -15.01
CA SER A 266 -16.41 2.39 -13.75
C SER A 266 -15.61 2.95 -12.55
N SER A 267 -14.88 4.07 -12.71
CA SER A 267 -14.20 4.76 -11.60
C SER A 267 -15.08 5.88 -11.03
N SER A 268 -15.02 6.06 -9.71
CA SER A 268 -15.84 7.03 -8.97
C SER A 268 -15.46 8.50 -9.20
N GLU A 269 -14.34 8.74 -9.88
CA GLU A 269 -13.68 10.05 -10.01
C GLU A 269 -14.58 11.10 -10.69
N GLN A 270 -15.32 10.73 -11.73
CA GLN A 270 -16.03 11.72 -12.56
C GLN A 270 -17.30 12.32 -11.93
N VAL A 271 -17.88 11.69 -10.89
CA VAL A 271 -18.88 12.37 -10.07
C VAL A 271 -18.19 13.33 -9.11
N GLY A 272 -17.09 12.91 -8.47
CA GLY A 272 -16.24 13.78 -7.65
C GLY A 272 -15.82 15.06 -8.40
N GLU A 273 -15.35 14.93 -9.63
CA GLU A 273 -15.00 16.08 -10.49
C GLU A 273 -16.18 17.03 -10.73
N LEU A 274 -17.39 16.51 -10.98
CA LEU A 274 -18.58 17.36 -11.16
C LEU A 274 -18.89 18.14 -9.87
N LEU A 275 -18.75 17.48 -8.73
CA LEU A 275 -19.01 18.04 -7.41
C LEU A 275 -17.95 19.06 -6.97
N GLU A 276 -16.68 18.85 -7.33
CA GLU A 276 -15.58 19.77 -7.01
C GLU A 276 -15.52 21.03 -7.89
N ARG A 277 -16.16 21.06 -9.05
CA ARG A 277 -16.18 22.25 -9.94
C ARG A 277 -17.12 23.34 -9.44
N HIS A 278 -18.29 22.96 -8.93
CA HIS A 278 -19.40 23.89 -8.61
C HIS A 278 -19.36 24.41 -7.17
N GLN A 279 -18.18 24.74 -6.66
CA GLN A 279 -17.99 25.12 -5.24
C GLN A 279 -18.63 26.47 -4.92
N SER A 280 -19.66 26.47 -4.07
CA SER A 280 -20.15 27.69 -3.43
C SER A 280 -19.42 27.95 -2.10
N PHE A 281 -19.49 29.19 -1.59
CA PHE A 281 -18.81 29.59 -0.37
C PHE A 281 -19.62 29.22 0.88
N ILE A 282 -18.95 28.61 1.87
CA ILE A 282 -19.54 28.13 3.13
C ILE A 282 -18.95 28.98 4.28
N PRO A 283 -19.73 29.83 4.97
CA PRO A 283 -19.26 30.66 6.08
C PRO A 283 -19.15 29.91 7.43
N VAL A 284 -18.62 28.69 7.42
CA VAL A 284 -18.55 27.80 8.59
C VAL A 284 -17.08 27.58 8.95
N TYR A 285 -16.49 28.60 9.59
CA TYR A 285 -15.08 28.66 10.01
C TYR A 285 -14.95 29.49 11.30
N PRO A 286 -14.03 29.15 12.23
CA PRO A 286 -13.94 29.77 13.56
C PRO A 286 -13.15 31.09 13.53
N PHE A 287 -13.76 32.16 13.04
CA PHE A 287 -13.17 33.50 13.02
C PHE A 287 -13.63 34.39 14.18
N PHE A 288 -12.75 35.27 14.64
CA PHE A 288 -13.13 36.45 15.43
C PHE A 288 -13.37 37.66 14.52
N PHE A 289 -14.18 38.59 15.01
CA PHE A 289 -14.50 39.84 14.31
C PHE A 289 -14.01 41.03 15.12
N VAL A 290 -13.25 41.91 14.47
CA VAL A 290 -12.65 43.09 15.09
C VAL A 290 -13.22 44.33 14.40
N LYS A 291 -13.55 45.36 15.17
CA LYS A 291 -13.81 46.69 14.62
C LYS A 291 -12.50 47.44 14.45
N GLN A 292 -12.32 48.03 13.29
CA GLN A 292 -11.33 49.09 13.10
C GLN A 292 -11.91 50.35 13.72
N GLY A 293 -11.24 50.90 14.73
CA GLY A 293 -11.57 52.22 15.28
C GLY A 293 -11.05 53.33 14.38
N ASP A 294 -11.61 54.53 14.50
CA ASP A 294 -11.27 55.71 13.68
C ASP A 294 -9.87 56.32 13.97
N ASP A 295 -9.03 55.64 14.78
CA ASP A 295 -7.77 56.17 15.34
C ASP A 295 -6.60 55.21 15.01
N GLU A 296 -5.60 55.69 14.27
CA GLU A 296 -4.54 54.86 13.67
C GLU A 296 -3.65 54.18 14.72
N GLY A 297 -3.89 52.89 14.98
CA GLY A 297 -2.98 52.03 15.76
C GLY A 297 -3.55 51.40 17.03
N ARG A 298 -4.86 51.56 17.32
CA ARG A 298 -5.55 50.80 18.37
C ARG A 298 -6.76 50.04 17.82
N SER A 299 -6.58 48.73 17.60
CA SER A 299 -7.73 47.82 17.54
C SER A 299 -8.49 47.88 18.87
N GLU A 300 -9.81 48.02 18.81
CA GLU A 300 -10.66 47.76 19.98
C GLU A 300 -10.58 46.27 20.36
N ALA A 301 -11.04 45.94 21.58
CA ALA A 301 -11.23 44.55 21.97
C ALA A 301 -12.15 43.83 20.95
N PRO A 302 -11.91 42.54 20.64
CA PRO A 302 -12.69 41.81 19.65
C PRO A 302 -14.20 41.86 19.95
N GLN A 303 -15.01 41.91 18.91
CA GLN A 303 -16.47 41.79 19.03
C GLN A 303 -16.79 40.30 19.10
N HIS A 304 -16.72 39.74 20.31
CA HIS A 304 -16.86 38.31 20.62
C HIS A 304 -18.14 37.65 20.04
N LEU A 305 -19.23 38.41 19.94
CA LEU A 305 -20.48 38.00 19.31
C LEU A 305 -20.47 38.28 17.81
N PHE A 306 -20.77 37.26 16.99
CA PHE A 306 -20.97 37.45 15.55
C PHE A 306 -22.15 38.42 15.32
N PRO A 307 -21.97 39.55 14.61
CA PRO A 307 -23.08 40.47 14.33
C PRO A 307 -24.15 39.81 13.46
N LEU A 308 -25.38 39.68 13.98
CA LEU A 308 -26.48 38.98 13.28
C LEU A 308 -26.76 39.54 11.88
N ASP A 309 -26.62 40.86 11.68
CA ASP A 309 -26.66 41.52 10.36
C ASP A 309 -25.70 40.89 9.34
N ASP A 310 -24.45 40.66 9.76
CA ASP A 310 -23.37 40.23 8.90
C ASP A 310 -23.48 38.73 8.65
N LEU A 311 -23.92 37.96 9.66
CA LEU A 311 -24.28 36.54 9.54
C LEU A 311 -25.42 36.36 8.52
N ASN A 312 -26.49 37.14 8.63
CA ASN A 312 -27.60 37.15 7.68
C ASN A 312 -27.14 37.53 6.27
N SER A 313 -26.24 38.53 6.15
CA SER A 313 -25.66 38.94 4.86
C SER A 313 -24.85 37.81 4.21
N MET A 314 -24.03 37.09 4.99
CA MET A 314 -23.31 35.91 4.52
C MET A 314 -24.23 34.74 4.15
N ILE A 315 -25.28 34.46 4.94
CA ILE A 315 -26.24 33.39 4.64
C ILE A 315 -26.98 33.68 3.32
N GLN A 316 -27.39 34.93 3.10
CA GLN A 316 -27.99 35.34 1.83
C GLN A 316 -26.99 35.22 0.67
N ARG A 317 -25.72 35.58 0.87
CA ARG A 317 -24.68 35.42 -0.15
C ARG A 317 -24.35 33.95 -0.43
N HIS A 318 -24.33 33.10 0.58
CA HIS A 318 -24.24 31.63 0.47
C HIS A 318 -25.40 31.08 -0.36
N LYS A 319 -26.66 31.49 -0.07
CA LYS A 319 -27.84 31.10 -0.85
C LYS A 319 -27.74 31.53 -2.33
N GLN A 320 -27.22 32.73 -2.60
CA GLN A 320 -26.99 33.24 -3.97
C GLN A 320 -25.90 32.46 -4.71
N ASP A 321 -24.71 32.31 -4.10
CA ASP A 321 -23.59 31.55 -4.67
C ASP A 321 -24.02 30.10 -4.94
N LEU A 322 -24.66 29.44 -3.96
CA LEU A 322 -25.19 28.08 -4.10
C LEU A 322 -26.20 28.00 -5.25
N SER A 323 -27.19 28.90 -5.31
CA SER A 323 -28.17 28.92 -6.41
C SER A 323 -27.50 29.03 -7.79
N SER A 324 -26.41 29.79 -7.90
CA SER A 324 -25.64 29.87 -9.15
C SER A 324 -24.88 28.57 -9.47
N SER A 325 -24.32 27.88 -8.46
CA SER A 325 -23.75 26.54 -8.60
C SER A 325 -24.79 25.51 -9.06
N LEU A 326 -26.03 25.57 -8.55
CA LEU A 326 -27.10 24.66 -8.97
C LEU A 326 -27.43 24.82 -10.45
N THR A 327 -27.64 26.06 -10.91
CA THR A 327 -27.88 26.33 -12.34
C THR A 327 -26.66 25.97 -13.20
N SER A 328 -25.43 26.11 -12.69
CA SER A 328 -24.23 25.66 -13.40
C SER A 328 -24.20 24.13 -13.58
N ALA A 329 -24.50 23.37 -12.52
CA ALA A 329 -24.59 21.91 -12.56
C ALA A 329 -25.76 21.40 -13.44
N GLU A 330 -26.91 22.08 -13.40
CA GLU A 330 -28.06 21.84 -14.30
C GLU A 330 -27.63 21.97 -15.78
N GLN A 331 -26.90 23.05 -16.14
CA GLN A 331 -26.41 23.27 -17.50
C GLN A 331 -25.32 22.28 -17.93
N GLU A 332 -24.41 21.87 -17.02
CA GLU A 332 -23.37 20.89 -17.37
C GLU A 332 -23.97 19.51 -17.72
N LEU A 333 -25.00 19.04 -17.01
CA LEU A 333 -25.66 17.78 -17.37
C LEU A 333 -26.50 17.89 -18.65
N ILE A 334 -27.15 19.04 -18.89
CA ILE A 334 -27.80 19.34 -20.19
C ILE A 334 -26.77 19.25 -21.34
N ALA A 335 -25.56 19.81 -21.15
CA ALA A 335 -24.50 19.78 -22.16
C ALA A 335 -23.95 18.35 -22.39
N ARG A 336 -23.80 17.54 -21.32
CA ARG A 336 -23.37 16.14 -21.41
C ARG A 336 -24.40 15.21 -22.08
N LYS A 337 -25.68 15.60 -22.16
CA LYS A 337 -26.80 14.81 -22.74
C LYS A 337 -26.92 13.41 -22.14
N GLY A 338 -26.84 13.35 -20.81
CA GLY A 338 -26.88 12.11 -20.03
C GLY A 338 -28.28 11.55 -19.78
N PHE A 339 -28.31 10.56 -18.89
CA PHE A 339 -29.48 9.92 -18.27
C PHE A 339 -29.83 10.60 -16.96
N LEU A 340 -28.80 11.02 -16.19
CA LEU A 340 -28.95 12.09 -15.22
C LEU A 340 -29.25 13.38 -16.00
N GLY A 341 -30.42 13.97 -15.74
CA GLY A 341 -30.86 15.23 -16.32
C GLY A 341 -30.52 16.42 -15.42
N PRO A 342 -31.10 17.61 -15.69
CA PRO A 342 -30.81 18.82 -14.92
C PRO A 342 -31.24 18.70 -13.45
N GLN A 343 -32.36 18.03 -13.15
CA GLN A 343 -32.84 17.85 -11.77
C GLN A 343 -31.88 16.99 -10.95
N GLU A 344 -31.30 15.95 -11.55
CA GLU A 344 -30.29 15.10 -10.91
C GLU A 344 -29.00 15.87 -10.65
N GLY A 345 -28.61 16.79 -11.55
CA GLY A 345 -27.47 17.69 -11.36
C GLY A 345 -27.69 18.65 -10.18
N ARG A 346 -28.89 19.22 -10.09
CA ARG A 346 -29.33 20.04 -8.96
C ARG A 346 -29.29 19.26 -7.64
N VAL A 347 -29.87 18.06 -7.60
CA VAL A 347 -29.92 17.19 -6.42
C VAL A 347 -28.51 16.77 -5.99
N LEU A 348 -27.64 16.33 -6.92
CA LEU A 348 -26.26 15.96 -6.61
C LEU A 348 -25.44 17.12 -6.07
N CYS A 349 -25.56 18.32 -6.68
CA CYS A 349 -24.87 19.52 -6.21
C CYS A 349 -25.35 19.91 -4.79
N LEU A 350 -26.66 19.87 -4.51
CA LEU A 350 -27.20 20.12 -3.17
C LEU A 350 -26.72 19.08 -2.14
N LEU A 351 -26.78 17.78 -2.46
CA LEU A 351 -26.35 16.71 -1.54
C LEU A 351 -24.87 16.84 -1.18
N PHE A 352 -24.00 17.15 -2.15
CA PHE A 352 -22.58 17.39 -1.88
C PHE A 352 -22.33 18.68 -1.09
N HIS A 353 -23.11 19.72 -1.35
CA HIS A 353 -23.00 20.97 -0.58
C HIS A 353 -23.41 20.77 0.89
N LEU A 354 -24.49 20.02 1.14
CA LEU A 354 -24.90 19.58 2.49
C LEU A 354 -23.80 18.76 3.19
N LEU A 355 -23.17 17.81 2.47
CA LEU A 355 -22.01 17.05 2.99
C LEU A 355 -20.85 17.95 3.38
N ARG A 356 -20.55 18.99 2.58
CA ARG A 356 -19.49 19.94 2.87
C ARG A 356 -19.78 20.83 4.07
N ILE A 357 -21.02 21.28 4.27
CA ILE A 357 -21.39 22.07 5.45
C ILE A 357 -21.15 21.26 6.73
N VAL A 358 -21.53 19.97 6.74
CA VAL A 358 -21.26 19.08 7.89
C VAL A 358 -19.75 18.82 8.07
N GLU A 359 -19.01 18.60 6.99
CA GLU A 359 -17.55 18.38 7.04
C GLU A 359 -16.78 19.60 7.54
N ASP A 360 -17.05 20.79 6.99
CA ASP A 360 -16.37 22.03 7.38
C ASP A 360 -16.83 22.50 8.79
N HIS A 361 -18.06 22.19 9.25
CA HIS A 361 -18.49 22.35 10.65
C HIS A 361 -17.71 21.44 11.59
N HIS A 362 -17.68 20.13 11.31
CA HIS A 362 -16.97 19.15 12.12
C HIS A 362 -15.47 19.48 12.22
N ARG A 363 -14.84 19.92 11.13
CA ARG A 363 -13.46 20.42 11.14
C ARG A 363 -13.29 21.66 12.00
N SER A 364 -14.14 22.67 11.83
CA SER A 364 -14.08 23.92 12.59
C SER A 364 -14.19 23.70 14.10
N VAL A 365 -15.08 22.82 14.55
CA VAL A 365 -15.28 22.55 15.98
C VAL A 365 -14.12 21.75 16.58
N ASN A 366 -13.51 20.81 15.85
CA ASN A 366 -12.31 20.11 16.32
C ASN A 366 -11.07 21.02 16.30
N HIS A 367 -10.89 21.88 15.29
CA HIS A 367 -9.78 22.84 15.23
C HIS A 367 -9.73 23.80 16.45
N VAL A 368 -10.88 24.19 17.00
CA VAL A 368 -10.93 24.97 18.26
C VAL A 368 -10.40 24.16 19.45
N GLU A 369 -10.66 22.85 19.50
CA GLU A 369 -10.14 21.92 20.51
C GLU A 369 -8.63 21.67 20.35
N ASP A 370 -8.17 21.46 19.10
CA ASP A 370 -6.76 21.28 18.75
C ASP A 370 -5.93 22.51 19.15
N GLY A 371 -6.41 23.72 18.85
CA GLY A 371 -5.80 24.97 19.33
C GLY A 371 -5.81 25.14 20.85
N MET A 372 -6.64 24.40 21.61
CA MET A 372 -6.51 24.32 23.07
C MET A 372 -5.42 23.32 23.49
N ARG A 373 -5.32 22.18 22.80
CA ARG A 373 -4.28 21.16 23.01
C ARG A 373 -2.89 21.77 22.81
N GLU A 374 -2.70 22.52 21.73
CA GLU A 374 -1.44 23.23 21.43
C GLU A 374 -1.09 24.27 22.50
N GLN A 375 -2.05 25.10 22.92
CA GLN A 375 -1.85 26.06 24.01
C GLN A 375 -1.49 25.38 25.33
N LEU A 376 -2.09 24.23 25.64
CA LEU A 376 -1.78 23.44 26.83
C LEU A 376 -0.35 22.85 26.77
N ILE A 377 0.06 22.31 25.61
CA ILE A 377 1.42 21.79 25.41
C ILE A 377 2.46 22.90 25.48
N SER A 378 2.17 24.07 24.90
CA SER A 378 3.00 25.27 24.99
C SER A 378 3.17 25.74 26.45
N ALA A 379 2.08 25.74 27.24
CA ALA A 379 2.10 26.15 28.64
C ALA A 379 2.81 25.15 29.58
N ILE A 380 2.70 23.84 29.31
CA ILE A 380 3.41 22.78 30.07
C ILE A 380 4.86 22.63 29.61
N GLY A 381 5.17 22.99 28.36
CA GLY A 381 6.48 22.91 27.73
C GLY A 381 6.89 21.53 27.25
N LYS A 382 6.07 20.49 27.47
CA LYS A 382 6.32 19.12 26.98
C LYS A 382 5.07 18.24 26.93
N GLU A 383 4.91 17.51 25.83
CA GLU A 383 4.07 16.30 25.73
C GLU A 383 4.93 15.05 26.04
N ILE A 384 4.36 14.05 26.72
CA ILE A 384 5.06 12.79 27.06
C ILE A 384 4.78 11.76 25.97
N LEU A 385 5.82 11.34 25.24
CA LEU A 385 5.71 10.39 24.12
C LEU A 385 6.26 8.99 24.48
N PRO A 386 5.98 7.93 23.69
CA PRO A 386 6.61 6.61 23.87
C PRO A 386 8.13 6.62 23.81
N SER A 387 8.71 7.56 23.06
CA SER A 387 10.15 7.81 23.05
C SER A 387 10.67 8.30 24.41
N ASP A 388 9.88 9.08 25.16
CA ASP A 388 10.20 9.42 26.56
C ASP A 388 10.05 8.23 27.49
N PHE A 389 9.04 7.38 27.30
CA PHE A 389 8.91 6.15 28.09
C PHE A 389 10.07 5.17 27.82
N LEU A 390 10.48 5.01 26.57
CA LEU A 390 11.69 4.26 26.20
C LEU A 390 12.94 4.86 26.85
N ASN A 391 13.11 6.19 26.80
CA ASN A 391 14.24 6.88 27.46
C ASN A 391 14.23 6.70 28.99
N TYR A 392 13.05 6.75 29.62
CA TYR A 392 12.85 6.46 31.04
C TYR A 392 13.25 5.00 31.36
N MET A 393 12.81 4.03 30.57
CA MET A 393 13.22 2.63 30.72
C MET A 393 14.73 2.44 30.54
N CYS A 394 15.33 3.06 29.52
CA CYS A 394 16.78 3.08 29.29
C CYS A 394 17.58 3.66 30.47
N PHE A 395 17.04 4.66 31.16
CA PHE A 395 17.63 5.20 32.40
C PHE A 395 17.48 4.22 33.58
N HIS A 396 16.29 3.62 33.74
CA HIS A 396 16.01 2.68 34.83
C HIS A 396 16.75 1.34 34.71
N TYR A 397 16.95 0.81 33.50
CA TYR A 397 17.74 -0.39 33.26
C TYR A 397 19.17 -0.28 33.82
N ARG A 398 19.79 0.91 33.74
CA ARG A 398 21.13 1.20 34.30
C ARG A 398 21.18 1.22 35.83
N ARG A 399 20.01 1.22 36.50
CA ARG A 399 19.86 1.24 37.96
C ARG A 399 19.42 -0.10 38.53
N PHE A 400 18.64 -0.88 37.78
CA PHE A 400 18.11 -2.18 38.21
C PHE A 400 19.02 -3.36 37.86
N PHE A 401 19.74 -3.31 36.73
CA PHE A 401 20.61 -4.41 36.30
C PHE A 401 22.08 -4.12 36.57
N LEU A 402 22.83 -5.16 36.97
CA LEU A 402 24.30 -5.12 36.93
C LEU A 402 24.78 -4.97 35.47
N PRO A 403 25.97 -4.38 35.22
CA PRO A 403 26.47 -4.14 33.85
C PRO A 403 26.56 -5.37 32.95
N SER A 404 26.63 -6.59 33.51
CA SER A 404 26.62 -7.86 32.78
C SER A 404 25.24 -8.36 32.34
N PHE A 405 24.16 -7.79 32.90
CA PHE A 405 22.77 -8.18 32.62
C PHE A 405 21.93 -7.03 32.05
N ALA A 406 22.44 -5.79 32.11
CA ALA A 406 21.78 -4.63 31.53
C ALA A 406 21.63 -4.76 30.00
N PRO A 407 20.47 -4.36 29.43
CA PRO A 407 20.29 -4.28 27.98
C PRO A 407 21.39 -3.50 27.26
N SER A 408 21.94 -4.11 26.21
CA SER A 408 23.01 -3.55 25.39
C SER A 408 22.48 -3.18 23.99
N PRO A 409 22.95 -2.10 23.35
CA PRO A 409 22.54 -1.75 21.99
C PRO A 409 22.83 -2.89 21.01
N PHE A 410 21.89 -3.20 20.11
CA PHE A 410 22.11 -4.12 19.00
C PHE A 410 23.02 -3.45 17.96
N SER A 411 24.32 -3.47 18.23
CA SER A 411 25.37 -2.91 17.38
C SER A 411 26.63 -3.75 17.50
N PHE A 412 26.95 -4.48 16.42
CA PHE A 412 27.99 -5.50 16.40
C PHE A 412 29.01 -5.22 15.31
N ALA A 413 30.28 -5.12 15.72
CA ALA A 413 31.39 -5.02 14.79
C ALA A 413 31.68 -6.40 14.18
N ILE A 414 31.52 -6.53 12.87
CA ILE A 414 31.82 -7.75 12.11
C ILE A 414 33.35 -7.82 11.95
N ARG A 415 33.99 -8.79 12.62
CA ARG A 415 35.45 -8.94 12.66
C ARG A 415 35.94 -10.31 13.16
N ARG A 416 37.07 -10.74 12.60
CA ARG A 416 38.00 -11.70 13.22
C ARG A 416 38.42 -11.25 14.63
N PRO A 417 38.84 -12.18 15.50
CA PRO A 417 39.58 -11.85 16.72
C PRO A 417 40.78 -10.93 16.44
N ASP A 418 41.05 -10.00 17.36
CA ASP A 418 42.17 -9.03 17.31
C ASP A 418 42.26 -8.16 16.04
N HIS A 419 41.19 -8.06 15.27
CA HIS A 419 41.13 -7.28 14.03
C HIS A 419 40.33 -5.98 14.13
N PHE A 420 40.59 -5.11 13.15
CA PHE A 420 39.74 -3.96 12.85
C PHE A 420 38.45 -4.41 12.14
N PRO A 421 37.29 -3.77 12.34
CA PRO A 421 36.03 -4.25 11.78
C PRO A 421 35.95 -4.16 10.26
N ASP A 422 35.64 -5.29 9.61
CA ASP A 422 35.26 -5.35 8.20
C ASP A 422 33.83 -4.79 8.00
N GLY A 423 32.98 -4.79 9.04
CA GLY A 423 31.66 -4.16 8.96
C GLY A 423 30.98 -3.90 10.30
N ALA A 424 29.70 -3.54 10.24
CA ALA A 424 28.80 -3.49 11.38
C ALA A 424 27.42 -4.08 11.04
N LEU A 425 26.80 -4.76 12.00
CA LEU A 425 25.39 -5.16 11.99
C LEU A 425 24.67 -4.43 13.13
N THR A 426 23.58 -3.75 12.80
CA THR A 426 22.77 -2.95 13.73
C THR A 426 21.29 -3.24 13.53
N MET A 427 20.50 -3.25 14.60
CA MET A 427 19.03 -3.24 14.51
C MET A 427 18.54 -1.95 15.14
N GLU A 428 17.92 -1.09 14.34
CA GLU A 428 17.70 0.32 14.63
C GLU A 428 16.20 0.65 14.63
N CYS A 429 15.72 1.43 15.60
CA CYS A 429 14.37 1.98 15.60
C CYS A 429 14.38 3.50 15.42
N LYS A 430 13.29 4.05 14.88
CA LYS A 430 13.04 5.49 14.89
C LYS A 430 12.40 5.89 16.23
N MET A 431 13.03 6.81 16.96
CA MET A 431 12.41 7.46 18.13
C MET A 431 11.48 8.58 17.64
N SER A 432 10.22 8.61 18.08
CA SER A 432 9.23 9.58 17.58
C SER A 432 9.62 11.06 17.77
N SER A 433 10.49 11.36 18.73
CA SER A 433 11.04 12.70 19.00
C SER A 433 12.13 13.16 18.01
N SER A 434 12.58 12.32 17.08
CA SER A 434 13.71 12.62 16.19
C SER A 434 13.65 11.86 14.87
N ASP A 435 14.00 12.50 13.75
CA ASP A 435 14.09 11.81 12.45
C ASP A 435 15.31 10.88 12.31
N GLN A 436 16.01 10.60 13.43
CA GLN A 436 17.18 9.73 13.50
C GLN A 436 16.79 8.31 13.96
N TYR A 437 17.57 7.34 13.50
CA TYR A 437 17.45 5.94 13.88
C TYR A 437 18.54 5.57 14.89
N GLU A 438 18.16 4.97 16.02
CA GLU A 438 19.09 4.54 17.07
C GLU A 438 19.06 3.01 17.26
N PRO A 439 20.19 2.35 17.56
CA PRO A 439 20.21 0.90 17.79
C PRO A 439 19.40 0.49 19.03
N VAL A 440 18.47 -0.45 18.87
CA VAL A 440 17.59 -0.91 19.97
C VAL A 440 18.38 -1.58 21.08
N LEU A 441 17.97 -1.39 22.33
CA LEU A 441 18.56 -2.14 23.46
C LEU A 441 17.99 -3.56 23.51
N THR A 442 18.88 -4.54 23.72
CA THR A 442 18.51 -5.96 23.85
C THR A 442 19.23 -6.61 25.04
N PHE A 443 18.51 -7.48 25.76
CA PHE A 443 19.09 -8.38 26.74
C PHE A 443 19.91 -9.43 25.99
N ARG A 444 21.22 -9.50 26.24
CA ARG A 444 22.17 -10.34 25.50
C ARG A 444 22.62 -11.54 26.34
N LYS A 445 22.58 -12.73 25.75
CA LYS A 445 23.39 -13.88 26.17
C LYS A 445 24.29 -14.30 25.03
N GLU A 446 25.55 -14.61 25.33
CA GLU A 446 26.51 -15.09 24.35
C GLU A 446 26.83 -16.58 24.58
N THR A 447 26.94 -17.30 23.48
CA THR A 447 27.22 -18.73 23.37
C THR A 447 28.12 -18.96 22.14
N THR A 448 28.59 -20.19 21.95
CA THR A 448 29.41 -20.57 20.79
C THR A 448 28.86 -21.88 20.22
N ILE A 449 28.63 -21.93 18.92
CA ILE A 449 28.32 -23.17 18.19
C ILE A 449 29.64 -23.95 18.05
N PRO A 450 29.79 -25.14 18.65
CA PRO A 450 31.05 -25.86 18.63
C PRO A 450 31.27 -26.59 17.29
N PRO A 451 32.51 -26.73 16.79
CA PRO A 451 32.80 -27.52 15.58
C PRO A 451 32.37 -29.00 15.66
N SER A 452 32.11 -29.53 16.85
CA SER A 452 31.63 -30.90 17.09
C SER A 452 30.11 -31.08 16.95
N SER A 453 29.33 -29.99 16.92
CA SER A 453 27.88 -29.97 16.64
C SER A 453 27.59 -28.68 15.87
N PRO A 454 28.01 -28.59 14.59
CA PRO A 454 27.81 -27.40 13.77
C PRO A 454 26.33 -27.27 13.39
N MET A 455 25.86 -26.02 13.26
CA MET A 455 24.57 -25.75 12.63
C MET A 455 24.67 -25.97 11.13
N ARG A 456 23.56 -26.37 10.52
CA ARG A 456 23.46 -26.76 9.12
C ARG A 456 22.35 -25.97 8.42
N MET A 457 22.57 -25.62 7.16
CA MET A 457 21.58 -24.93 6.34
C MET A 457 21.59 -25.44 4.90
N LYS A 458 20.41 -25.66 4.33
CA LYS A 458 20.24 -26.12 2.95
C LYS A 458 20.25 -24.90 2.02
N ILE A 459 21.11 -24.92 1.00
CA ILE A 459 21.19 -23.83 0.01
C ILE A 459 20.50 -24.19 -1.30
N ASN A 460 20.52 -25.48 -1.67
CA ASN A 460 19.76 -26.02 -2.79
C ASN A 460 19.27 -27.45 -2.43
N SER A 461 18.74 -28.21 -3.39
CA SER A 461 18.22 -29.57 -3.15
C SER A 461 19.28 -30.65 -2.92
N GLY A 462 20.55 -30.40 -3.26
CA GLY A 462 21.68 -31.32 -3.06
C GLY A 462 22.69 -30.86 -2.01
N THR A 463 22.91 -29.55 -1.86
CA THR A 463 23.94 -29.00 -0.96
C THR A 463 23.38 -28.55 0.40
N GLN A 464 23.98 -29.08 1.48
CA GLN A 464 23.81 -28.59 2.85
C GLN A 464 25.16 -28.06 3.36
N VAL A 465 25.19 -26.79 3.78
CA VAL A 465 26.38 -26.11 4.30
C VAL A 465 26.38 -26.20 5.82
N SER A 466 27.54 -26.51 6.41
CA SER A 466 27.73 -26.58 7.86
C SER A 466 28.53 -25.37 8.37
N PHE A 467 28.15 -24.82 9.52
CA PHE A 467 28.82 -23.69 10.14
C PHE A 467 28.92 -23.78 11.68
N CYS A 468 29.97 -23.16 12.22
CA CYS A 468 30.20 -22.97 13.65
C CYS A 468 30.80 -21.57 13.89
N GLY A 469 30.78 -21.07 15.13
CA GLY A 469 31.17 -19.68 15.43
C GLY A 469 30.45 -19.08 16.63
N GLN A 470 30.49 -17.75 16.75
CA GLN A 470 29.80 -17.03 17.84
C GLN A 470 28.28 -17.07 17.67
N GLN A 471 27.57 -17.09 18.79
CA GLN A 471 26.12 -17.05 18.83
C GLN A 471 25.66 -16.04 19.88
N HIS A 472 24.73 -15.17 19.48
CA HIS A 472 24.21 -14.11 20.33
C HIS A 472 22.68 -14.25 20.40
N LEU A 473 22.17 -14.49 21.60
CA LEU A 473 20.74 -14.58 21.89
C LEU A 473 20.28 -13.22 22.43
N HIS A 474 19.24 -12.65 21.82
CA HIS A 474 18.74 -11.31 22.08
C HIS A 474 17.27 -11.34 22.53
N GLY A 475 17.00 -11.00 23.79
CA GLY A 475 15.66 -10.60 24.21
C GLY A 475 15.42 -9.13 23.85
N TRP A 476 14.37 -8.84 23.08
CA TRP A 476 13.95 -7.47 22.77
C TRP A 476 12.50 -7.26 23.20
N ILE A 477 12.25 -6.15 23.92
CA ILE A 477 10.91 -5.75 24.36
C ILE A 477 10.58 -4.42 23.68
N SER A 478 9.43 -4.40 23.02
CA SER A 478 8.77 -3.23 22.47
C SER A 478 7.60 -2.80 23.36
N PHE A 479 7.15 -1.56 23.22
CA PHE A 479 6.02 -0.99 23.96
C PHE A 479 5.06 -0.37 22.97
N ASP A 480 3.85 -0.92 22.87
CA ASP A 480 2.79 -0.43 22.00
C ASP A 480 1.66 0.13 22.87
N PHE A 481 1.31 1.42 22.71
CA PHE A 481 0.13 2.03 23.35
C PHE A 481 -1.00 2.17 22.33
N ALA A 482 -2.22 2.43 22.80
CA ALA A 482 -3.36 2.66 21.91
C ALA A 482 -3.26 4.02 21.18
N GLU A 483 -3.82 4.06 19.96
CA GLU A 483 -3.94 5.24 19.08
C GLU A 483 -2.63 5.83 18.52
N GLU A 484 -1.47 5.25 18.83
CA GLU A 484 -0.14 5.75 18.41
C GLU A 484 0.49 4.96 17.23
N GLU A 485 1.49 5.53 16.55
CA GLU A 485 2.18 4.88 15.43
C GLU A 485 3.07 3.72 15.88
N GLN A 486 3.09 2.62 15.10
CA GLN A 486 3.98 1.49 15.34
C GLN A 486 5.46 1.86 15.19
N ILE A 487 6.30 1.31 16.06
CA ILE A 487 7.76 1.54 16.06
C ILE A 487 8.36 1.15 14.69
N GLN A 488 8.90 2.13 13.98
CA GLN A 488 9.59 1.92 12.70
C GLN A 488 10.95 1.27 12.96
N LEU A 489 11.05 -0.04 12.73
CA LEU A 489 12.24 -0.86 12.96
C LEU A 489 12.93 -1.22 11.63
N LYS A 490 14.26 -1.26 11.61
CA LYS A 490 15.06 -1.76 10.48
C LYS A 490 16.29 -2.54 10.95
N LEU A 491 16.70 -3.54 10.17
CA LEU A 491 18.01 -4.17 10.27
C LEU A 491 18.95 -3.48 9.27
N CYS A 492 20.09 -2.99 9.74
CA CYS A 492 21.11 -2.35 8.93
C CYS A 492 22.42 -3.15 8.98
N ALA A 493 22.95 -3.48 7.81
CA ALA A 493 24.30 -4.03 7.66
C ALA A 493 25.16 -3.06 6.84
N ARG A 494 26.37 -2.74 7.34
CA ARG A 494 27.26 -1.73 6.75
C ARG A 494 28.65 -2.29 6.57
N ALA A 495 29.11 -2.38 5.33
CA ALA A 495 30.48 -2.76 4.99
C ALA A 495 31.44 -1.58 5.14
N ARG A 496 32.73 -1.87 5.39
CA ARG A 496 33.81 -0.88 5.28
C ARG A 496 34.42 -0.91 3.86
N GLN A 497 35.45 -0.10 3.66
CA GLN A 497 36.24 -0.13 2.43
C GLN A 497 37.10 -1.41 2.40
N PHE A 498 37.14 -2.10 1.26
CA PHE A 498 37.90 -3.35 1.07
C PHE A 498 37.45 -4.55 1.95
N SER A 499 36.29 -4.48 2.60
CA SER A 499 35.68 -5.61 3.32
C SER A 499 34.73 -6.41 2.44
N SER A 500 34.47 -7.66 2.81
CA SER A 500 33.42 -8.48 2.19
C SER A 500 32.84 -9.53 3.17
N PHE A 501 31.51 -9.55 3.30
CA PHE A 501 30.80 -10.55 4.09
C PHE A 501 29.40 -10.84 3.51
N LEU A 502 28.86 -12.00 3.88
CA LEU A 502 27.47 -12.40 3.63
C LEU A 502 26.60 -12.03 4.84
N VAL A 503 25.37 -11.61 4.58
CA VAL A 503 24.30 -11.52 5.59
C VAL A 503 23.14 -12.39 5.11
N LEU A 504 22.74 -13.37 5.92
CA LEU A 504 21.60 -14.25 5.70
C LEU A 504 20.55 -13.99 6.78
N ILE A 505 19.29 -13.82 6.39
CA ILE A 505 18.18 -13.58 7.30
C ILE A 505 17.21 -14.76 7.20
N GLY A 506 16.80 -15.30 8.35
CA GLY A 506 16.14 -16.59 8.43
C GLY A 506 15.54 -16.89 9.79
N THR A 507 15.37 -18.17 10.08
CA THR A 507 14.84 -18.67 11.35
C THR A 507 15.58 -19.94 11.76
N VAL A 508 15.77 -20.15 13.08
CA VAL A 508 16.31 -21.42 13.61
C VAL A 508 15.16 -22.42 13.73
N VAL A 509 15.29 -23.59 13.10
CA VAL A 509 14.24 -24.62 12.97
C VAL A 509 14.47 -25.78 13.93
N SER A 510 15.72 -26.08 14.26
CA SER A 510 16.10 -27.00 15.34
C SER A 510 17.45 -26.57 15.93
N LYS A 511 17.87 -27.23 17.02
CA LYS A 511 19.21 -27.09 17.63
C LYS A 511 20.36 -27.06 16.59
N GLU A 512 20.25 -27.82 15.49
CA GLU A 512 21.28 -27.94 14.46
C GLU A 512 20.86 -27.43 13.07
N GLU A 513 19.68 -26.81 12.90
CA GLU A 513 19.19 -26.40 11.58
C GLU A 513 18.74 -24.93 11.52
N PHE A 514 19.32 -24.17 10.59
CA PHE A 514 18.97 -22.78 10.27
C PHE A 514 18.42 -22.68 8.84
N GLU A 515 17.27 -22.01 8.69
CA GLU A 515 16.60 -21.82 7.41
C GLU A 515 16.85 -20.40 6.88
N ALA A 516 17.77 -20.27 5.92
CA ALA A 516 18.07 -19.01 5.25
C ALA A 516 16.97 -18.60 4.25
N LYS A 517 16.03 -17.76 4.70
CA LYS A 517 14.92 -17.24 3.90
C LYS A 517 15.38 -16.19 2.89
N HIS A 518 16.32 -15.34 3.28
CA HIS A 518 16.90 -14.26 2.49
C HIS A 518 18.42 -14.23 2.64
N ALA A 519 19.14 -13.69 1.65
CA ALA A 519 20.58 -13.42 1.76
C ALA A 519 21.00 -12.26 0.86
N SER A 520 22.10 -11.59 1.20
CA SER A 520 22.80 -10.64 0.32
C SER A 520 24.29 -10.58 0.66
N ILE A 521 25.10 -10.25 -0.35
CA ILE A 521 26.56 -10.03 -0.22
C ILE A 521 26.80 -8.53 -0.03
N LEU A 522 27.57 -8.12 0.97
CA LEU A 522 28.00 -6.74 1.14
C LEU A 522 29.52 -6.61 0.95
N GLN A 523 29.94 -5.62 0.15
CA GLN A 523 31.36 -5.32 -0.09
C GLN A 523 31.61 -3.80 -0.13
N ASN A 524 32.87 -3.36 0.05
CA ASN A 524 33.34 -2.03 -0.38
C ASN A 524 32.42 -0.81 -0.10
N LYS A 525 32.00 -0.61 1.17
CA LYS A 525 31.05 0.44 1.62
C LYS A 525 29.58 0.24 1.20
N ASP A 526 29.19 -0.97 0.78
CA ASP A 526 27.79 -1.36 0.69
C ASP A 526 27.07 -1.14 2.02
N GLU A 527 25.84 -0.66 1.95
CA GLU A 527 24.94 -0.48 3.09
C GLU A 527 23.57 -1.05 2.70
N LEU A 528 23.09 -2.01 3.49
CA LEU A 528 21.82 -2.69 3.32
C LEU A 528 20.88 -2.30 4.47
N GLU A 529 19.76 -1.67 4.14
CA GLU A 529 18.65 -1.40 5.06
C GLU A 529 17.47 -2.33 4.74
N VAL A 530 17.11 -3.19 5.70
CA VAL A 530 15.96 -4.09 5.64
C VAL A 530 14.94 -3.61 6.67
N PRO A 531 13.85 -2.94 6.27
CA PRO A 531 12.76 -2.61 7.19
C PRO A 531 12.17 -3.90 7.78
N LEU A 532 11.85 -3.87 9.08
CA LEU A 532 11.31 -5.01 9.81
C LEU A 532 9.89 -4.68 10.30
N ARG A 533 8.93 -5.53 9.95
CA ARG A 533 7.56 -5.47 10.46
C ARG A 533 7.41 -6.38 11.68
N LEU A 534 6.75 -5.87 12.70
CA LEU A 534 6.38 -6.62 13.91
C LEU A 534 4.93 -7.11 13.78
N SER A 535 4.67 -8.38 14.08
CA SER A 535 3.30 -8.89 14.27
C SER A 535 3.18 -9.66 15.58
N SER A 536 2.33 -9.17 16.49
CA SER A 536 2.04 -9.80 17.79
C SER A 536 1.18 -11.06 17.65
N ILE A 537 1.49 -12.08 18.45
CA ILE A 537 0.61 -13.21 18.76
C ILE A 537 -0.33 -12.78 19.91
N SER A 538 -1.45 -13.46 20.13
CA SER A 538 -2.26 -13.28 21.35
C SER A 538 -1.46 -13.67 22.60
N SER A 539 -1.72 -13.03 23.75
CA SER A 539 -1.05 -13.40 24.99
C SER A 539 -1.47 -14.82 25.45
N PRO A 540 -0.69 -15.48 26.33
CA PRO A 540 -1.00 -16.85 26.75
C PRO A 540 -2.40 -16.96 27.39
N LYS A 541 -2.76 -15.97 28.19
CA LYS A 541 -4.05 -15.81 28.87
C LYS A 541 -5.20 -15.66 27.86
N GLU A 542 -5.15 -14.66 26.98
CA GLU A 542 -6.15 -14.48 25.91
C GLU A 542 -6.36 -15.76 25.09
N PHE A 543 -5.27 -16.46 24.78
CA PHE A 543 -5.33 -17.69 24.01
C PHE A 543 -5.98 -18.83 24.80
N ARG A 544 -5.66 -18.98 26.09
CA ARG A 544 -6.29 -19.96 26.98
C ARG A 544 -7.80 -19.73 27.05
N ASP A 545 -8.20 -18.50 27.33
CA ASP A 545 -9.60 -18.09 27.48
C ASP A 545 -10.37 -18.29 26.15
N ALA A 546 -9.75 -17.96 25.01
CA ALA A 546 -10.32 -18.17 23.68
C ALA A 546 -10.49 -19.64 23.27
N ILE A 547 -9.72 -20.58 23.84
CA ILE A 547 -9.86 -22.02 23.55
C ILE A 547 -10.69 -22.79 24.57
N GLU A 548 -11.02 -22.22 25.73
CA GLU A 548 -11.73 -22.93 26.81
C GLU A 548 -13.10 -23.48 26.36
N SER A 549 -13.80 -22.73 25.51
CA SER A 549 -15.11 -23.12 24.93
C SER A 549 -15.05 -24.13 23.78
N LEU A 550 -13.85 -24.52 23.33
CA LEU A 550 -13.65 -25.44 22.19
C LEU A 550 -13.60 -26.91 22.62
N SER A 551 -13.89 -27.84 21.71
CA SER A 551 -13.79 -29.28 21.98
C SER A 551 -12.33 -29.71 22.26
N PRO A 552 -12.08 -30.82 22.98
CA PRO A 552 -10.71 -31.26 23.29
C PRO A 552 -9.81 -31.44 22.05
N GLU A 553 -10.37 -31.89 20.93
CA GLU A 553 -9.66 -32.03 19.65
C GLU A 553 -9.31 -30.66 19.04
N GLN A 554 -10.25 -29.71 19.10
CA GLN A 554 -10.02 -28.32 18.67
C GLN A 554 -9.00 -27.61 19.56
N GLN A 555 -9.03 -27.84 20.88
CA GLN A 555 -8.02 -27.33 21.81
C GLN A 555 -6.62 -27.92 21.51
N ALA A 556 -6.53 -29.22 21.24
CA ALA A 556 -5.27 -29.86 20.87
C ALA A 556 -4.69 -29.28 19.56
N PHE A 557 -5.54 -29.07 18.55
CA PHE A 557 -5.17 -28.39 17.30
C PHE A 557 -4.75 -26.93 17.53
N ALA A 558 -5.50 -26.16 18.33
CA ALA A 558 -5.17 -24.77 18.62
C ALA A 558 -3.82 -24.67 19.36
N ARG A 559 -3.55 -25.55 20.33
CA ARG A 559 -2.28 -25.58 21.08
C ARG A 559 -1.09 -25.95 20.20
N SER A 560 -1.24 -26.90 19.28
CA SER A 560 -0.17 -27.23 18.32
C SER A 560 0.05 -26.10 17.30
N TYR A 561 -1.01 -25.42 16.86
CA TYR A 561 -0.93 -24.24 16.03
C TYR A 561 -0.23 -23.06 16.74
N ARG A 562 -0.52 -22.82 18.04
CA ARG A 562 0.22 -21.83 18.85
C ARG A 562 1.69 -22.21 18.97
N LYS A 563 2.04 -23.48 19.23
CA LYS A 563 3.45 -23.93 19.26
C LYS A 563 4.16 -23.67 17.92
N MET A 564 3.48 -23.86 16.79
CA MET A 564 4.00 -23.51 15.46
C MET A 564 4.18 -21.98 15.28
N GLN A 565 3.23 -21.16 15.74
CA GLN A 565 3.36 -19.69 15.73
C GLN A 565 4.54 -19.23 16.59
N LEU A 566 4.71 -19.79 17.80
CA LEU A 566 5.83 -19.51 18.70
C LEU A 566 7.18 -19.89 18.07
N GLY A 567 7.25 -21.01 17.34
CA GLY A 567 8.44 -21.38 16.56
C GLY A 567 8.83 -20.33 15.51
N SER A 568 7.86 -19.59 14.94
CA SER A 568 8.14 -18.52 13.99
C SER A 568 8.69 -17.23 14.61
N THR A 569 8.69 -17.10 15.95
CA THR A 569 9.25 -15.93 16.67
C THR A 569 10.78 -15.91 16.66
N VAL A 570 11.44 -17.04 16.36
CA VAL A 570 12.90 -17.24 16.41
C VAL A 570 13.58 -16.64 15.17
N PHE A 571 13.46 -15.32 15.01
CA PHE A 571 14.09 -14.54 13.94
C PHE A 571 15.60 -14.58 14.09
N ALA A 572 16.33 -14.86 13.01
CA ALA A 572 17.78 -15.03 13.06
C ALA A 572 18.51 -14.38 11.87
N VAL A 573 19.69 -13.83 12.16
CA VAL A 573 20.60 -13.21 11.20
C VAL A 573 21.98 -13.84 11.35
N LEU A 574 22.43 -14.53 10.29
CA LEU A 574 23.76 -15.13 10.21
C LEU A 574 24.67 -14.24 9.37
N VAL A 575 25.82 -13.86 9.93
CA VAL A 575 26.88 -13.14 9.22
C VAL A 575 28.05 -14.07 8.98
N ILE A 576 28.55 -14.16 7.75
CA ILE A 576 29.73 -14.98 7.39
C ILE A 576 30.79 -14.07 6.77
N GLU A 577 31.99 -14.07 7.34
CA GLU A 577 33.13 -13.35 6.77
C GLU A 577 33.68 -14.10 5.55
N ILE A 578 33.84 -13.41 4.42
CA ILE A 578 34.26 -14.05 3.17
C ILE A 578 35.77 -14.30 3.13
N LYS A 579 36.59 -13.34 3.57
CA LYS A 579 38.07 -13.47 3.51
C LYS A 579 38.64 -14.68 4.27
N PRO A 580 38.23 -15.00 5.52
CA PRO A 580 38.76 -16.17 6.24
C PRO A 580 38.36 -17.46 5.54
N GLN A 581 37.11 -17.53 5.04
CA GLN A 581 36.64 -18.69 4.30
C GLN A 581 37.37 -18.85 2.96
N LEU A 582 37.74 -17.76 2.26
CA LEU A 582 38.62 -17.81 1.08
C LEU A 582 40.04 -18.29 1.42
N GLU A 583 40.63 -17.81 2.51
CA GLU A 583 41.95 -18.27 2.97
C GLU A 583 41.94 -19.78 3.25
N LYS A 584 40.89 -20.26 3.93
CA LYS A 584 40.65 -21.68 4.21
C LYS A 584 40.38 -22.51 2.95
N LEU A 585 39.57 -21.98 2.03
CA LEU A 585 39.19 -22.62 0.76
C LEU A 585 40.41 -22.88 -0.13
N LEU A 586 41.37 -21.95 -0.15
CA LEU A 586 42.52 -21.97 -1.06
C LEU A 586 43.79 -22.57 -0.44
N SER A 587 43.70 -23.23 0.73
CA SER A 587 44.86 -23.79 1.46
C SER A 587 45.91 -22.74 1.91
N LEU A 588 45.48 -21.49 2.13
CA LEU A 588 46.33 -20.40 2.60
C LEU A 588 46.48 -20.39 4.13
N ALA A 589 47.48 -19.65 4.61
CA ALA A 589 47.56 -19.32 6.04
C ALA A 589 46.56 -18.22 6.39
N PRO A 590 46.10 -18.12 7.65
CA PRO A 590 45.32 -16.98 8.11
C PRO A 590 46.03 -15.65 7.81
N ASP A 591 45.26 -14.63 7.49
CA ASP A 591 45.69 -13.26 7.12
C ASP A 591 46.47 -13.15 5.78
N SER A 592 46.67 -14.23 5.02
CA SER A 592 47.33 -14.19 3.70
C SER A 592 46.68 -13.23 2.70
N LEU A 593 45.35 -13.08 2.70
CA LEU A 593 44.62 -12.20 1.77
C LEU A 593 44.46 -10.76 2.31
N LYS A 594 44.82 -10.50 3.58
CA LYS A 594 44.61 -9.23 4.29
C LYS A 594 45.24 -8.00 3.63
N LYS A 595 46.31 -8.19 2.86
CA LYS A 595 46.97 -7.13 2.04
C LYS A 595 46.60 -7.22 0.54
N GLU A 596 46.00 -8.32 0.11
CA GLU A 596 45.83 -8.69 -1.30
C GLU A 596 44.43 -8.32 -1.80
N VAL A 597 44.13 -7.01 -1.72
CA VAL A 597 42.83 -6.44 -2.09
C VAL A 597 42.45 -6.80 -3.53
N LYS A 598 43.39 -6.65 -4.48
CA LYS A 598 43.13 -6.95 -5.89
C LYS A 598 42.84 -8.44 -6.10
N LEU A 599 43.66 -9.33 -5.53
CA LEU A 599 43.44 -10.78 -5.62
C LEU A 599 42.08 -11.18 -5.03
N THR A 600 41.68 -10.56 -3.91
CA THR A 600 40.37 -10.80 -3.29
C THR A 600 39.23 -10.37 -4.22
N GLN A 601 39.35 -9.20 -4.88
CA GLN A 601 38.38 -8.75 -5.88
C GLN A 601 38.36 -9.65 -7.13
N ASP A 602 39.53 -10.07 -7.62
CA ASP A 602 39.68 -10.96 -8.77
C ASP A 602 39.05 -12.33 -8.49
N LEU A 603 39.28 -12.93 -7.32
CA LEU A 603 38.65 -14.18 -6.86
C LEU A 603 37.12 -14.05 -6.76
N MET A 604 36.63 -12.95 -6.17
CA MET A 604 35.20 -12.69 -6.06
C MET A 604 34.52 -12.54 -7.44
N GLU A 605 35.20 -11.95 -8.42
CA GLU A 605 34.69 -11.92 -9.81
C GLU A 605 34.66 -13.32 -10.44
N LEU A 606 35.72 -14.13 -10.25
CA LEU A 606 35.79 -15.50 -10.77
C LEU A 606 34.67 -16.40 -10.23
N PHE A 607 34.33 -16.32 -8.95
CA PHE A 607 33.23 -17.08 -8.37
C PHE A 607 31.84 -16.52 -8.75
N LEU A 608 31.62 -15.20 -8.67
CA LEU A 608 30.28 -14.62 -8.87
C LEU A 608 29.86 -14.44 -10.33
N LYS A 609 30.79 -14.17 -11.24
CA LYS A 609 30.49 -13.81 -12.64
C LYS A 609 30.77 -14.96 -13.62
N TYR A 610 31.76 -15.80 -13.33
CA TYR A 610 32.21 -16.87 -14.23
C TYR A 610 32.06 -18.28 -13.63
N GLN A 611 31.59 -18.39 -12.37
CA GLN A 611 31.31 -19.66 -11.67
C GLN A 611 32.46 -20.69 -11.75
N ILE A 612 33.71 -20.21 -11.66
CA ILE A 612 34.91 -21.06 -11.75
C ILE A 612 35.01 -21.99 -10.51
N PRO A 613 35.15 -23.31 -10.67
CA PRO A 613 35.35 -24.24 -9.55
C PRO A 613 36.57 -23.87 -8.69
N SER A 614 36.40 -23.87 -7.37
CA SER A 614 37.44 -23.43 -6.42
C SER A 614 38.66 -24.35 -6.37
N ASP A 615 38.53 -25.62 -6.77
CA ASP A 615 39.67 -26.54 -6.87
C ASP A 615 40.70 -26.10 -7.93
N LEU A 616 40.29 -25.41 -9.00
CA LEU A 616 41.20 -24.89 -10.04
C LEU A 616 42.05 -23.69 -9.57
N LEU A 617 41.68 -23.08 -8.46
CA LEU A 617 42.32 -21.89 -7.88
C LEU A 617 43.03 -22.18 -6.55
N THR A 618 42.83 -23.38 -6.00
CA THR A 618 43.40 -23.82 -4.72
C THR A 618 44.90 -24.12 -4.85
N PHE A 619 45.68 -23.87 -3.79
CA PHE A 619 47.08 -24.29 -3.72
C PHE A 619 47.18 -25.80 -3.45
N ASP A 620 47.91 -26.51 -4.31
CA ASP A 620 48.05 -27.98 -4.38
C ASP A 620 49.41 -28.51 -3.88
N GLY A 621 50.34 -27.63 -3.51
CA GLY A 621 51.65 -27.98 -2.97
C GLY A 621 51.67 -28.35 -1.48
N ASP A 622 52.88 -28.52 -0.93
CA ASP A 622 53.06 -28.80 0.50
C ASP A 622 52.67 -27.58 1.37
N LEU A 623 51.88 -27.83 2.42
CA LEU A 623 51.47 -26.82 3.39
C LEU A 623 52.64 -26.26 4.22
N SER A 624 53.80 -26.92 4.22
CA SER A 624 55.05 -26.37 4.78
C SER A 624 55.57 -25.14 4.02
N THR A 625 55.16 -24.94 2.77
CA THR A 625 55.61 -23.85 1.91
C THR A 625 55.29 -22.47 2.51
N PRO A 626 56.24 -21.51 2.50
CA PRO A 626 56.02 -20.15 3.00
C PRO A 626 54.78 -19.48 2.41
N ALA A 627 53.98 -18.83 3.26
CA ALA A 627 52.68 -18.27 2.88
C ALA A 627 52.74 -17.28 1.69
N GLY A 628 53.83 -16.54 1.53
CA GLY A 628 54.04 -15.64 0.38
C GLY A 628 54.07 -16.39 -0.97
N GLN A 629 54.80 -17.51 -1.04
CA GLN A 629 54.91 -18.32 -2.27
C GLN A 629 53.56 -18.98 -2.61
N ARG A 630 52.77 -19.39 -1.61
CA ARG A 630 51.40 -19.90 -1.84
C ARG A 630 50.49 -18.83 -2.45
N VAL A 631 50.57 -17.59 -1.97
CA VAL A 631 49.84 -16.44 -2.54
C VAL A 631 50.32 -16.12 -3.97
N GLU A 632 51.62 -16.24 -4.26
CA GLU A 632 52.15 -16.03 -5.61
C GLU A 632 51.67 -17.08 -6.62
N GLN A 633 51.62 -18.36 -6.25
CA GLN A 633 51.06 -19.41 -7.11
C GLN A 633 49.56 -19.22 -7.36
N ILE A 634 48.78 -18.83 -6.35
CA ILE A 634 47.35 -18.51 -6.53
C ILE A 634 47.17 -17.28 -7.44
N LYS A 635 48.04 -16.26 -7.35
CA LYS A 635 48.06 -15.15 -8.31
C LYS A 635 48.34 -15.63 -9.74
N GLU A 636 49.27 -16.56 -9.93
CA GLU A 636 49.48 -17.17 -11.25
C GLU A 636 48.25 -17.92 -11.75
N HIS A 637 47.58 -18.71 -10.90
CA HIS A 637 46.39 -19.48 -11.29
C HIS A 637 45.24 -18.54 -11.68
N VAL A 638 44.98 -17.50 -10.88
CA VAL A 638 44.00 -16.44 -11.19
C VAL A 638 44.35 -15.69 -12.48
N ASN A 639 45.63 -15.38 -12.72
CA ASN A 639 46.07 -14.71 -13.95
C ASN A 639 45.90 -15.61 -15.19
N LYS A 640 46.23 -16.91 -15.10
CA LYS A 640 46.06 -17.90 -16.18
C LYS A 640 44.58 -18.08 -16.53
N VAL A 641 43.69 -18.13 -15.54
CA VAL A 641 42.24 -18.18 -15.76
C VAL A 641 41.74 -16.86 -16.37
N LYS A 642 42.22 -15.70 -15.90
CA LYS A 642 41.81 -14.40 -16.44
C LYS A 642 42.28 -14.13 -17.88
N SER A 643 43.45 -14.62 -18.31
CA SER A 643 43.89 -14.44 -19.71
C SER A 643 42.97 -15.17 -20.70
N VAL A 644 42.64 -16.45 -20.42
CA VAL A 644 41.69 -17.24 -21.22
C VAL A 644 40.31 -16.57 -21.27
N ILE A 645 39.84 -16.01 -20.15
CA ILE A 645 38.58 -15.25 -20.10
C ILE A 645 38.65 -13.98 -20.97
N SER A 646 39.76 -13.22 -20.96
CA SER A 646 39.90 -12.04 -21.82
C SER A 646 40.02 -12.39 -23.30
N GLU A 647 40.75 -13.45 -23.65
CA GLU A 647 40.87 -13.96 -25.03
C GLU A 647 39.48 -14.36 -25.57
N THR A 648 38.70 -15.12 -24.78
CA THR A 648 37.33 -15.51 -25.12
C THR A 648 36.39 -14.30 -25.26
N GLN A 649 36.52 -13.28 -24.40
CA GLN A 649 35.71 -12.06 -24.48
C GLN A 649 36.06 -11.23 -25.71
N GLU A 650 37.34 -11.13 -26.07
CA GLU A 650 37.76 -10.48 -27.30
C GLU A 650 37.24 -11.20 -28.54
N GLU A 651 37.24 -12.53 -28.58
CA GLU A 651 36.66 -13.31 -29.68
C GLU A 651 35.15 -13.11 -29.79
N GLN A 652 34.41 -13.13 -28.66
CA GLN A 652 32.97 -12.84 -28.65
C GLN A 652 32.65 -11.42 -29.12
N LEU A 653 33.46 -10.42 -28.73
CA LEU A 653 33.31 -9.04 -29.20
C LEU A 653 33.63 -8.90 -30.69
N LYS A 654 34.66 -9.59 -31.19
CA LYS A 654 35.02 -9.60 -32.62
C LYS A 654 33.92 -10.28 -33.47
N LEU A 655 33.36 -11.39 -32.99
CA LEU A 655 32.22 -12.07 -33.64
C LEU A 655 30.97 -11.18 -33.63
N SER A 656 30.60 -10.61 -32.48
CA SER A 656 29.42 -9.74 -32.39
C SER A 656 29.57 -8.44 -33.19
N ALA A 657 30.78 -7.88 -33.29
CA ALA A 657 31.07 -6.76 -34.19
C ALA A 657 30.93 -7.17 -35.66
N LEU A 658 31.44 -8.33 -36.05
CA LEU A 658 31.34 -8.83 -37.42
C LEU A 658 29.89 -9.20 -37.80
N GLU A 659 29.08 -9.73 -36.87
CA GLU A 659 27.64 -9.91 -37.04
C GLU A 659 26.89 -8.57 -37.18
N ALA A 660 27.28 -7.54 -36.42
CA ALA A 660 26.70 -6.20 -36.53
C ALA A 660 27.09 -5.49 -37.83
N ASP A 661 28.34 -5.62 -38.27
CA ASP A 661 28.82 -5.10 -39.55
C ASP A 661 28.13 -5.83 -40.73
N MET A 662 28.00 -7.16 -40.67
CA MET A 662 27.23 -7.94 -41.67
C MET A 662 25.75 -7.53 -41.69
N ALA A 663 25.15 -7.23 -40.53
CA ALA A 663 23.77 -6.73 -40.48
C ALA A 663 23.62 -5.31 -41.06
N MET A 664 24.62 -4.45 -40.90
CA MET A 664 24.68 -3.14 -41.59
C MET A 664 24.93 -3.30 -43.10
N GLU A 665 25.76 -4.26 -43.51
CA GLU A 665 26.01 -4.56 -44.92
C GLU A 665 24.75 -5.14 -45.60
N GLU A 666 23.98 -5.98 -44.90
CA GLU A 666 22.67 -6.48 -45.39
C GLU A 666 21.59 -5.38 -45.47
N LEU A 667 21.79 -4.23 -44.82
CA LEU A 667 20.96 -3.03 -44.95
C LEU A 667 21.42 -2.16 -46.13
N THR A 668 22.73 -1.88 -46.27
CA THR A 668 23.25 -1.07 -47.40
C THR A 668 23.10 -1.77 -48.75
N VAL A 669 23.19 -3.10 -48.80
CA VAL A 669 22.88 -3.88 -50.01
C VAL A 669 21.41 -3.73 -50.43
N LYS A 670 20.47 -3.65 -49.47
CA LYS A 670 19.04 -3.38 -49.76
C LYS A 670 18.82 -1.97 -50.33
N GLU A 671 19.57 -0.97 -49.88
CA GLU A 671 19.54 0.38 -50.48
C GLU A 671 20.14 0.38 -51.90
N CYS A 672 21.29 -0.26 -52.11
CA CYS A 672 21.95 -0.33 -53.43
C CYS A 672 21.06 -0.94 -54.53
N TYR A 673 20.28 -1.98 -54.22
CA TYR A 673 19.35 -2.57 -55.19
C TYR A 673 18.18 -1.66 -55.61
N SER A 674 17.92 -0.55 -54.89
CA SER A 674 16.87 0.41 -55.26
C SER A 674 17.26 1.41 -56.35
N THR A 675 18.56 1.66 -56.54
CA THR A 675 19.06 2.83 -57.30
C THR A 675 19.64 2.47 -58.68
N ALA A 676 19.85 1.18 -58.97
CA ALA A 676 20.58 0.70 -60.15
C ALA A 676 19.75 0.54 -61.46
N CYS A 677 18.63 1.27 -61.62
CA CYS A 677 17.81 1.23 -62.84
C CYS A 677 17.25 2.61 -63.27
N TYR A 678 18.09 3.50 -63.83
CA TYR A 678 17.81 4.33 -65.03
C TYR A 678 18.91 5.39 -65.25
N ALA A 679 19.67 5.30 -66.35
CA ALA A 679 20.60 6.35 -66.76
C ALA A 679 20.91 6.32 -68.28
N MET A 680 20.05 6.93 -69.10
CA MET A 680 20.33 7.39 -70.48
C MET A 680 19.29 8.47 -70.85
N PRO A 681 19.67 9.69 -71.30
CA PRO A 681 18.74 10.81 -71.47
C PRO A 681 18.41 11.07 -72.98
N PRO A 682 17.89 12.23 -73.44
CA PRO A 682 16.48 12.34 -73.81
C PRO A 682 16.23 12.92 -75.24
N PRO A 683 14.96 13.18 -75.59
CA PRO A 683 14.63 14.41 -76.31
C PRO A 683 13.44 15.18 -75.71
N ALA A 684 13.27 16.44 -76.12
CA ALA A 684 12.24 17.41 -75.70
C ALA A 684 11.94 18.38 -76.87
N PRO A 685 11.16 19.48 -76.74
CA PRO A 685 10.04 19.86 -75.84
C PRO A 685 8.77 20.13 -76.73
N PRO A 686 7.84 21.09 -76.52
CA PRO A 686 7.33 21.83 -75.34
C PRO A 686 5.77 21.70 -75.24
N PRO A 687 4.99 22.64 -74.64
CA PRO A 687 5.13 23.40 -73.39
C PRO A 687 4.04 23.05 -72.35
N CYS A 688 4.23 23.45 -71.09
CA CYS A 688 3.23 23.35 -70.02
C CYS A 688 2.63 24.72 -69.66
N VAL A 689 1.37 24.76 -69.21
CA VAL A 689 0.71 25.98 -68.68
C VAL A 689 0.60 25.90 -67.15
N ARG A 690 1.00 27.00 -66.48
CA ARG A 690 1.01 27.25 -65.02
C ARG A 690 -0.42 27.39 -64.44
N ARG A 691 -0.73 27.49 -63.14
CA ARG A 691 -0.05 27.76 -61.82
C ARG A 691 -1.05 27.32 -60.70
N MET A 692 -0.83 27.25 -59.37
CA MET A 692 0.08 27.85 -58.36
C MET A 692 0.44 26.81 -57.25
N CYS A 693 1.68 26.74 -56.72
CA CYS A 693 2.19 27.28 -55.41
C CYS A 693 1.41 26.79 -54.15
N ALA A 694 1.97 26.14 -53.10
CA ALA A 694 3.25 26.21 -52.32
C ALA A 694 3.36 27.43 -51.36
N PRO A 695 4.15 27.45 -50.24
CA PRO A 695 5.03 26.46 -49.56
C PRO A 695 4.51 26.06 -48.13
N GLY A 696 5.23 25.52 -47.12
CA GLY A 696 6.52 24.78 -47.02
C GLY A 696 7.46 25.12 -45.81
N ALA A 697 8.15 24.10 -45.25
CA ALA A 697 9.38 24.09 -44.40
C ALA A 697 9.38 24.15 -42.83
N ALA A 698 10.29 23.32 -42.26
CA ALA A 698 11.14 23.46 -41.02
C ALA A 698 10.63 23.26 -39.56
N GLY A 699 11.04 22.13 -38.93
CA GLY A 699 12.02 22.15 -37.80
C GLY A 699 11.58 21.94 -36.33
N ALA A 700 11.76 20.72 -35.79
CA ALA A 700 11.99 20.39 -34.35
C ALA A 700 12.46 18.92 -34.20
N ALA A 701 12.98 18.49 -33.03
CA ALA A 701 13.59 17.15 -32.85
C ALA A 701 13.32 16.47 -31.49
N ALA A 702 13.17 15.14 -31.50
CA ALA A 702 13.41 14.21 -30.38
C ALA A 702 13.41 12.73 -30.86
N PRO A 703 14.36 11.86 -30.47
CA PRO A 703 14.36 10.43 -30.81
C PRO A 703 13.89 9.52 -29.64
N ALA A 704 13.36 8.33 -29.96
CA ALA A 704 13.05 7.28 -28.98
C ALA A 704 13.29 5.87 -29.57
N MET A 705 13.70 4.93 -28.73
CA MET A 705 14.22 3.60 -29.11
C MET A 705 13.20 2.68 -29.80
N GLU A 706 13.67 1.94 -30.80
CA GLU A 706 13.04 0.74 -31.34
C GLU A 706 13.51 -0.52 -30.58
N ARG A 707 12.65 -1.55 -30.43
CA ARG A 707 12.98 -2.78 -29.70
C ARG A 707 12.32 -4.03 -30.29
N MET A 708 13.09 -4.73 -31.14
CA MET A 708 12.88 -6.10 -31.60
C MET A 708 13.06 -7.14 -30.45
N MET A 709 12.57 -8.39 -30.49
CA MET A 709 11.70 -9.15 -31.42
C MET A 709 10.69 -10.02 -30.61
N SER A 710 9.72 -10.66 -31.28
CA SER A 710 9.15 -11.95 -30.84
C SER A 710 8.50 -12.75 -31.99
N MET A 711 8.99 -13.97 -32.19
CA MET A 711 8.39 -15.09 -32.95
C MET A 711 8.51 -16.34 -32.02
N GLU A 712 7.80 -17.46 -32.15
CA GLU A 712 6.80 -17.94 -33.11
C GLU A 712 5.93 -19.03 -32.42
N LYS A 713 4.81 -19.49 -33.03
CA LYS A 713 4.16 -20.75 -32.63
C LYS A 713 3.22 -21.33 -33.70
N MET A 714 3.35 -22.62 -33.99
CA MET A 714 2.47 -23.37 -34.93
C MET A 714 1.39 -24.23 -34.22
N PRO A 715 0.35 -24.71 -34.93
CA PRO A 715 -0.90 -25.23 -34.32
C PRO A 715 -1.16 -26.74 -34.50
N THR A 716 -2.17 -27.28 -33.81
CA THR A 716 -2.88 -28.53 -34.19
C THR A 716 -4.37 -28.55 -33.76
N LYS A 717 -5.13 -29.56 -34.25
CA LYS A 717 -6.60 -29.62 -34.41
C LYS A 717 -7.46 -29.84 -33.15
N LYS A 718 -8.77 -29.57 -33.26
CA LYS A 718 -9.89 -30.06 -32.41
C LYS A 718 -10.73 -31.14 -33.11
N MET A 719 -11.49 -31.95 -32.36
CA MET A 719 -12.67 -32.74 -32.81
C MET A 719 -13.78 -32.80 -31.71
N LYS A 720 -14.98 -33.34 -32.03
CA LYS A 720 -16.24 -33.38 -31.21
C LYS A 720 -16.49 -34.80 -30.63
N SER A 721 -17.44 -35.12 -29.73
CA SER A 721 -18.62 -34.45 -29.11
C SER A 721 -18.84 -35.04 -27.67
N GLY A 722 -19.93 -34.91 -26.88
CA GLY A 722 -21.31 -34.38 -27.06
C GLY A 722 -22.18 -34.52 -25.78
N ASN A 723 -23.52 -34.56 -25.91
CA ASN A 723 -24.54 -34.61 -24.82
C ASN A 723 -24.95 -36.07 -24.45
N ALA A 724 -25.64 -36.43 -23.33
CA ALA A 724 -26.83 -35.80 -22.69
C ALA A 724 -27.11 -36.21 -21.19
N LEU A 725 -28.27 -35.77 -20.64
CA LEU A 725 -28.78 -35.85 -19.23
C LEU A 725 -29.77 -37.05 -19.00
N PRO A 726 -30.43 -37.32 -17.82
CA PRO A 726 -30.80 -36.45 -16.65
C PRO A 726 -30.71 -37.05 -15.20
N LYS A 727 -31.34 -36.36 -14.21
CA LYS A 727 -31.57 -36.63 -12.73
C LYS A 727 -32.49 -37.85 -12.42
N PRO A 728 -32.62 -38.44 -11.18
CA PRO A 728 -32.82 -37.77 -9.85
C PRO A 728 -32.28 -38.48 -8.54
N THR A 729 -32.75 -38.01 -7.35
CA THR A 729 -32.51 -38.41 -5.92
C THR A 729 -33.61 -39.37 -5.35
N PRO A 730 -33.65 -39.84 -4.05
CA PRO A 730 -32.70 -39.84 -2.89
C PRO A 730 -32.61 -41.15 -2.00
N THR A 731 -31.60 -41.24 -1.08
CA THR A 731 -31.55 -42.03 0.22
C THR A 731 -31.66 -43.59 0.22
N PRO A 732 -31.39 -44.35 1.33
CA PRO A 732 -30.32 -44.29 2.36
C PRO A 732 -29.70 -45.66 2.86
N THR A 733 -28.43 -45.67 3.33
CA THR A 733 -27.77 -46.73 4.22
C THR A 733 -27.72 -48.21 3.74
N PRO A 734 -26.95 -49.17 4.36
CA PRO A 734 -26.02 -49.13 5.51
C PRO A 734 -24.57 -49.61 5.19
N ALA A 735 -23.83 -50.12 6.20
CA ALA A 735 -22.46 -50.65 6.18
C ALA A 735 -22.36 -52.07 5.51
N GLU A 736 -21.20 -52.76 5.35
CA GLU A 736 -19.90 -52.69 6.05
C GLU A 736 -18.74 -53.38 5.26
N THR A 737 -17.46 -53.00 5.53
CA THR A 737 -16.17 -53.71 5.24
C THR A 737 -15.82 -54.26 3.82
N GLY A 738 -14.60 -53.93 3.33
CA GLY A 738 -13.87 -54.81 2.39
C GLY A 738 -12.84 -54.15 1.45
N SER A 739 -11.55 -54.24 1.80
CA SER A 739 -10.31 -54.01 0.99
C SER A 739 -10.46 -53.92 -0.56
N SER A 740 -9.83 -53.01 -1.30
CA SER A 740 -8.37 -52.72 -1.33
C SER A 740 -8.04 -51.50 -2.22
N GLY A 741 -6.87 -50.85 -2.06
CA GLY A 741 -6.24 -50.02 -3.12
C GLY A 741 -5.62 -48.70 -2.66
N LYS A 742 -4.28 -48.63 -2.60
CA LYS A 742 -3.51 -47.39 -2.34
C LYS A 742 -3.00 -46.77 -3.64
N GLN A 743 -2.89 -45.44 -3.70
CA GLN A 743 -1.62 -44.80 -4.10
C GLN A 743 -1.49 -43.33 -3.67
N GLN A 744 -0.24 -42.91 -3.45
CA GLN A 744 0.29 -41.53 -3.44
C GLN A 744 -0.25 -40.51 -2.42
N GLN A 745 0.24 -40.60 -1.17
CA GLN A 745 0.79 -39.41 -0.50
C GLN A 745 1.92 -39.79 0.48
N SER A 746 3.10 -39.20 0.26
CA SER A 746 4.31 -39.19 1.11
C SER A 746 5.24 -38.14 0.49
N THR A 747 5.95 -37.27 1.23
CA THR A 747 6.79 -37.60 2.39
C THR A 747 6.95 -36.38 3.30
N GLN A 748 6.49 -36.43 4.55
CA GLN A 748 6.87 -35.44 5.59
C GLN A 748 6.74 -35.89 7.07
N GLU A 749 6.20 -37.08 7.37
CA GLU A 749 5.92 -37.53 8.76
C GLU A 749 7.09 -38.18 9.52
N SER A 750 8.26 -38.39 8.89
CA SER A 750 9.31 -39.28 9.45
C SER A 750 10.15 -38.70 10.59
N SER A 751 9.91 -37.46 11.04
CA SER A 751 10.64 -36.82 12.15
C SER A 751 9.98 -36.92 13.52
N MET A 752 8.65 -37.06 13.62
CA MET A 752 7.89 -36.84 14.87
C MET A 752 7.73 -38.08 15.78
N LYS A 753 8.56 -39.12 15.64
CA LYS A 753 8.47 -40.35 16.46
C LYS A 753 9.80 -40.81 17.07
N ARG A 754 10.57 -39.90 17.66
CA ARG A 754 11.82 -40.25 18.36
C ARG A 754 12.13 -39.50 19.67
N GLU A 755 11.23 -38.70 20.21
CA GLU A 755 11.52 -37.86 21.39
C GLU A 755 11.05 -38.46 22.74
N GLU A 756 10.07 -39.37 22.76
CA GLU A 756 9.57 -40.01 24.01
C GLU A 756 10.47 -41.13 24.57
N ALA A 757 11.78 -41.09 24.29
CA ALA A 757 12.74 -42.11 24.72
C ALA A 757 14.16 -41.55 24.97
N ALA A 758 14.26 -40.39 25.64
CA ALA A 758 15.53 -39.70 25.87
C ALA A 758 15.70 -39.02 27.25
N GLU A 759 14.97 -39.45 28.30
CA GLU A 759 15.28 -39.06 29.69
C GLU A 759 16.60 -39.72 30.16
N GLY A 760 17.72 -39.13 29.73
CA GLY A 760 19.07 -39.67 29.95
C GLY A 760 20.18 -38.87 29.25
N GLY A 761 19.99 -37.56 29.08
CA GLY A 761 20.92 -36.65 28.39
C GLY A 761 21.64 -35.70 29.35
N ARG A 762 22.94 -35.48 29.12
CA ARG A 762 23.85 -34.66 29.95
C ARG A 762 23.32 -33.24 30.21
N GLU A 763 23.55 -32.73 31.42
CA GLU A 763 23.52 -31.30 31.70
C GLU A 763 24.48 -30.54 30.76
N GLY A 764 24.03 -29.45 30.12
CA GLY A 764 24.93 -28.48 29.49
C GLY A 764 24.45 -27.80 28.20
N GLU A 765 23.59 -28.41 27.38
CA GLU A 765 23.17 -27.82 26.09
C GLU A 765 21.73 -27.28 26.13
N LEU A 766 21.58 -26.01 25.75
CA LEU A 766 20.31 -25.29 25.69
C LEU A 766 19.73 -25.34 24.26
N ASP A 767 18.55 -25.92 24.08
CA ASP A 767 17.82 -25.82 22.81
C ASP A 767 17.14 -24.45 22.67
N ILE A 768 17.61 -23.70 21.68
CA ILE A 768 17.19 -22.35 21.33
C ILE A 768 15.73 -22.33 20.86
N THR A 769 15.25 -23.40 20.21
CA THR A 769 13.89 -23.46 19.64
C THR A 769 12.80 -23.68 20.69
N ASN A 770 13.18 -24.12 21.89
CA ASN A 770 12.29 -24.25 23.03
C ASN A 770 12.19 -22.96 23.88
N ILE A 771 13.07 -21.96 23.65
CA ILE A 771 13.04 -20.67 24.37
C ILE A 771 11.69 -19.93 24.23
N PRO A 772 11.06 -19.81 23.04
CA PRO A 772 9.74 -19.17 22.92
C PRO A 772 8.66 -19.86 23.75
N VAL A 773 8.67 -21.20 23.84
CA VAL A 773 7.67 -21.95 24.62
C VAL A 773 7.92 -21.80 26.12
N ALA A 774 9.18 -21.76 26.55
CA ALA A 774 9.54 -21.46 27.93
C ALA A 774 9.18 -20.03 28.35
N LEU A 775 9.34 -19.05 27.44
CA LEU A 775 8.92 -17.67 27.64
C LEU A 775 7.39 -17.54 27.68
N ASP A 776 6.67 -18.15 26.75
CA ASP A 776 5.19 -18.11 26.70
C ASP A 776 4.57 -18.65 28.00
N LYS A 777 5.09 -19.78 28.50
CA LYS A 777 4.69 -20.35 29.80
C LYS A 777 5.06 -19.47 31.00
N ARG A 778 6.22 -18.80 30.97
CA ARG A 778 6.66 -17.91 32.06
C ARG A 778 5.88 -16.59 32.08
N MET A 779 5.47 -16.09 30.91
CA MET A 779 4.49 -15.00 30.80
C MET A 779 3.15 -15.45 31.38
N GLU A 780 2.66 -16.65 31.02
CA GLU A 780 1.43 -17.23 31.57
C GLU A 780 1.41 -17.39 33.10
N GLU A 781 2.58 -17.51 33.73
CA GLU A 781 2.77 -17.67 35.18
C GLU A 781 2.90 -16.34 35.95
N VAL A 782 3.18 -15.20 35.29
CA VAL A 782 3.62 -13.96 35.96
C VAL A 782 2.92 -12.69 35.42
N ASP A 783 2.47 -12.69 34.16
CA ASP A 783 1.68 -11.61 33.57
C ASP A 783 0.18 -11.81 33.86
N GLU A 784 -0.25 -11.38 35.06
CA GLU A 784 -1.64 -11.48 35.50
C GLU A 784 -2.62 -10.68 34.62
N GLU A 785 -2.16 -9.58 34.01
CA GLU A 785 -2.99 -8.74 33.13
C GLU A 785 -3.13 -9.39 31.75
N GLY A 786 -2.06 -9.96 31.19
CA GLY A 786 -1.97 -10.54 29.85
C GLY A 786 -1.48 -9.55 28.79
N ALA A 787 -0.72 -8.53 29.20
CA ALA A 787 -0.23 -7.43 28.36
C ALA A 787 1.00 -7.81 27.51
N MET A 788 1.80 -8.79 27.93
CA MET A 788 2.95 -9.30 27.20
C MET A 788 2.54 -10.25 26.07
N ARG A 789 3.10 -9.99 24.89
CA ARG A 789 2.80 -10.73 23.65
C ARG A 789 4.09 -11.13 22.98
N ALA A 790 4.26 -12.43 22.70
CA ALA A 790 5.31 -12.89 21.80
C ALA A 790 5.07 -12.33 20.38
N CYS A 791 6.12 -11.90 19.69
CA CYS A 791 6.02 -11.28 18.38
C CYS A 791 6.79 -12.06 17.31
N VAL A 792 6.47 -11.80 16.05
CA VAL A 792 7.22 -12.29 14.90
C VAL A 792 7.78 -11.10 14.14
N LEU A 793 9.10 -11.06 13.96
CA LEU A 793 9.79 -10.11 13.09
C LEU A 793 9.84 -10.65 11.66
N LYS A 794 9.45 -9.81 10.69
CA LYS A 794 9.45 -10.16 9.26
C LYS A 794 10.14 -9.05 8.45
N PRO A 795 11.11 -9.38 7.58
CA PRO A 795 11.60 -8.45 6.56
C PRO A 795 10.45 -7.92 5.70
N ASP A 796 10.50 -6.64 5.35
CA ASP A 796 9.55 -6.05 4.41
C ASP A 796 9.83 -6.49 2.96
N LYS A 797 8.83 -6.33 2.08
CA LYS A 797 8.90 -6.62 0.64
C LYS A 797 9.83 -5.68 -0.13
N THR A 798 10.22 -4.55 0.46
CA THR A 798 11.10 -3.54 -0.15
C THR A 798 12.28 -3.25 0.77
N TRP A 799 13.52 -3.43 0.29
CA TRP A 799 14.75 -3.04 1.01
C TRP A 799 15.47 -1.92 0.27
N LYS A 800 16.42 -1.26 0.92
CA LYS A 800 17.37 -0.35 0.25
C LYS A 800 18.77 -0.95 0.32
N LYS A 801 19.45 -1.01 -0.82
CA LYS A 801 20.87 -1.38 -0.91
C LYS A 801 21.64 -0.27 -1.61
N ARG A 802 22.41 0.47 -0.83
CA ARG A 802 23.41 1.42 -1.32
C ARG A 802 24.68 0.64 -1.64
N THR A 803 25.25 0.85 -2.83
CA THR A 803 26.42 0.09 -3.30
C THR A 803 27.41 0.96 -4.05
N GLN A 804 28.71 0.61 -4.00
CA GLN A 804 29.78 1.32 -4.69
C GLN A 804 30.57 0.37 -5.60
N LYS A 805 30.21 0.32 -6.89
CA LYS A 805 30.81 -0.57 -7.92
C LYS A 805 32.34 -0.54 -7.96
N ASN A 806 32.94 0.63 -7.73
CA ASN A 806 34.38 0.87 -7.68
C ASN A 806 34.65 2.00 -6.68
N LEU A 807 35.84 2.08 -6.07
CA LEU A 807 36.17 3.11 -5.07
C LEU A 807 36.05 4.56 -5.58
N LEU A 808 36.14 4.78 -6.89
CA LEU A 808 36.00 6.07 -7.55
C LEU A 808 34.61 6.30 -8.18
N ALA A 809 33.75 5.28 -8.21
CA ALA A 809 32.38 5.41 -8.71
C ALA A 809 31.50 6.12 -7.68
N ALA A 810 30.49 6.87 -8.14
CA ALA A 810 29.47 7.41 -7.25
C ALA A 810 28.67 6.25 -6.59
N PRO A 811 28.28 6.35 -5.31
CA PRO A 811 27.46 5.32 -4.66
C PRO A 811 26.03 5.35 -5.21
N GLU A 812 25.56 4.21 -5.69
CA GLU A 812 24.24 4.00 -6.28
C GLU A 812 23.30 3.45 -5.21
N THR A 813 22.03 3.89 -5.17
CA THR A 813 21.05 3.40 -4.18
C THR A 813 19.95 2.63 -4.88
N LEU A 814 19.96 1.31 -4.72
CA LEU A 814 19.00 0.39 -5.29
C LEU A 814 17.86 0.13 -4.30
N THR A 815 16.63 0.02 -4.80
CA THR A 815 15.45 -0.33 -4.01
C THR A 815 15.03 -1.75 -4.37
N LEU A 816 15.40 -2.73 -3.56
CA LEU A 816 15.27 -4.15 -3.87
C LEU A 816 13.86 -4.65 -3.58
N GLN A 817 13.11 -4.97 -4.64
CA GLN A 817 11.83 -5.66 -4.60
C GLN A 817 11.99 -7.18 -4.60
N GLU A 818 10.91 -7.95 -4.42
CA GLU A 818 10.93 -9.41 -4.20
C GLU A 818 11.75 -10.21 -5.25
N GLU A 819 11.64 -9.86 -6.55
CA GLU A 819 12.42 -10.49 -7.62
C GLU A 819 13.93 -10.18 -7.53
N GLU A 820 14.30 -8.99 -7.06
CA GLU A 820 15.69 -8.56 -6.92
C GLU A 820 16.30 -9.13 -5.64
N GLN A 821 15.50 -9.24 -4.57
CA GLN A 821 15.87 -9.97 -3.36
C GLN A 821 16.10 -11.45 -3.64
N ARG A 822 15.29 -12.09 -4.52
CA ARG A 822 15.59 -13.47 -4.96
C ARG A 822 16.92 -13.51 -5.71
N ARG A 823 17.15 -12.63 -6.69
CA ARG A 823 18.44 -12.57 -7.42
C ARG A 823 19.65 -12.33 -6.51
N GLU A 824 19.52 -11.51 -5.46
CA GLU A 824 20.58 -11.30 -4.47
C GLU A 824 20.79 -12.52 -3.57
N LYS A 825 19.72 -13.23 -3.20
CA LYS A 825 19.79 -14.52 -2.49
C LYS A 825 20.47 -15.59 -3.33
N ASP A 826 20.08 -15.73 -4.60
CA ASP A 826 20.61 -16.74 -5.51
C ASP A 826 22.13 -16.57 -5.68
N LYS A 827 22.61 -15.35 -5.99
CA LYS A 827 24.06 -15.03 -6.02
C LYS A 827 24.78 -15.32 -4.69
N ALA A 828 24.13 -15.02 -3.56
CA ALA A 828 24.70 -15.25 -2.25
C ALA A 828 24.82 -16.74 -1.93
N PHE A 829 23.92 -17.57 -2.47
CA PHE A 829 23.94 -19.02 -2.35
C PHE A 829 24.95 -19.66 -3.32
N ASP A 830 25.06 -19.19 -4.56
CA ASP A 830 26.10 -19.62 -5.52
C ASP A 830 27.51 -19.40 -4.95
N LEU A 831 27.77 -18.21 -4.41
CA LEU A 831 29.02 -17.89 -3.72
C LEU A 831 29.28 -18.83 -2.54
N LEU A 832 28.24 -19.14 -1.78
CA LEU A 832 28.34 -19.98 -0.58
C LEU A 832 28.59 -21.46 -0.92
N ASP A 833 28.06 -21.96 -2.03
CA ASP A 833 28.40 -23.30 -2.56
C ASP A 833 29.90 -23.35 -2.91
N ALA A 834 30.40 -22.36 -3.66
CA ALA A 834 31.82 -22.26 -4.01
C ALA A 834 32.74 -22.11 -2.78
N LEU A 835 32.36 -21.29 -1.79
CA LEU A 835 33.08 -21.08 -0.53
C LEU A 835 33.05 -22.29 0.41
N SER A 836 32.09 -23.20 0.25
CA SER A 836 31.96 -24.42 1.06
C SER A 836 32.39 -25.69 0.33
N ARG A 837 32.93 -25.59 -0.90
CA ARG A 837 33.16 -26.74 -1.82
C ARG A 837 31.93 -27.65 -1.87
N SER A 838 30.77 -27.06 -2.19
CA SER A 838 29.45 -27.69 -2.19
C SER A 838 29.14 -28.41 -0.86
N GLY A 839 29.29 -27.68 0.26
CA GLY A 839 28.96 -28.13 1.61
C GLY A 839 30.03 -28.95 2.36
N ASN A 840 31.08 -29.42 1.68
CA ASN A 840 32.13 -30.26 2.27
C ASN A 840 33.06 -29.51 3.24
N LEU A 841 33.21 -28.20 3.11
CA LEU A 841 34.10 -27.36 3.93
C LEU A 841 33.31 -26.58 4.98
N LEU A 842 33.51 -26.93 6.25
CA LEU A 842 32.95 -26.25 7.42
C LEU A 842 33.32 -24.76 7.44
N ILE A 843 32.33 -23.90 7.67
CA ILE A 843 32.50 -22.45 7.88
C ILE A 843 32.66 -22.16 9.37
N ASP A 844 33.77 -21.56 9.79
CA ASP A 844 34.06 -21.24 11.21
C ASP A 844 34.14 -19.74 11.52
N ALA A 845 34.34 -18.89 10.51
CA ALA A 845 34.32 -17.44 10.66
C ALA A 845 32.92 -16.85 10.44
N CYS A 846 32.00 -17.13 11.37
CA CYS A 846 30.65 -16.59 11.35
C CYS A 846 30.10 -16.19 12.73
N SER A 847 29.07 -15.34 12.74
CA SER A 847 28.31 -14.97 13.93
C SER A 847 26.79 -15.06 13.68
N LEU A 848 26.10 -15.83 14.52
CA LEU A 848 24.64 -16.01 14.46
C LEU A 848 23.95 -15.17 15.54
N HIS A 849 23.15 -14.21 15.13
CA HIS A 849 22.25 -13.45 16.00
C HIS A 849 20.86 -14.08 15.97
N VAL A 850 20.29 -14.39 17.13
CA VAL A 850 18.91 -14.89 17.28
C VAL A 850 18.15 -13.90 18.15
N VAL A 851 17.02 -13.41 17.66
CA VAL A 851 16.17 -12.41 18.33
C VAL A 851 14.87 -13.06 18.77
N PHE A 852 14.51 -12.83 20.02
CA PHE A 852 13.23 -13.15 20.63
C PHE A 852 12.50 -11.82 20.90
N PRO A 853 11.62 -11.39 19.98
CA PRO A 853 10.90 -10.14 20.12
C PRO A 853 9.60 -10.35 20.91
N ALA A 854 9.33 -9.49 21.87
CA ALA A 854 8.05 -9.37 22.54
C ALA A 854 7.57 -7.90 22.51
N SER A 855 6.26 -7.70 22.64
CA SER A 855 5.67 -6.38 22.89
C SER A 855 4.86 -6.41 24.18
N HIS A 856 5.03 -5.38 24.99
CA HIS A 856 4.13 -5.05 26.10
C HIS A 856 3.10 -4.05 25.57
N ARG A 857 1.86 -4.51 25.41
CA ARG A 857 0.79 -3.73 24.78
C ARG A 857 -0.18 -3.16 25.82
N PHE A 858 -0.43 -1.87 25.73
CA PHE A 858 -1.41 -1.15 26.54
C PHE A 858 -2.67 -0.85 25.71
N ASP A 859 -3.85 -1.08 26.29
CA ASP A 859 -5.16 -0.80 25.64
C ASP A 859 -5.58 0.68 25.71
N LYS A 860 -4.69 1.55 26.20
CA LYS A 860 -4.87 3.00 26.36
C LYS A 860 -3.64 3.73 25.83
N SER A 861 -3.76 5.04 25.59
CA SER A 861 -2.60 5.91 25.31
C SER A 861 -1.62 5.93 26.49
N LEU A 862 -0.38 6.38 26.28
CA LEU A 862 0.63 6.47 27.35
C LEU A 862 0.15 7.34 28.53
N ILE A 863 -0.46 8.50 28.24
CA ILE A 863 -0.93 9.42 29.29
C ILE A 863 -2.13 8.87 30.07
N GLU A 864 -3.08 8.20 29.41
CA GLU A 864 -4.21 7.55 30.08
C GLU A 864 -3.77 6.33 30.89
N THR A 865 -2.78 5.58 30.41
CA THR A 865 -2.18 4.46 31.16
C THR A 865 -1.63 4.95 32.49
N VAL A 866 -0.84 6.03 32.47
CA VAL A 866 -0.24 6.62 33.69
C VAL A 866 -1.28 7.25 34.61
N THR A 867 -2.30 7.93 34.08
CA THR A 867 -3.25 8.73 34.88
C THR A 867 -4.49 7.98 35.35
N SER A 868 -5.02 7.04 34.56
CA SER A 868 -6.31 6.38 34.83
C SER A 868 -6.20 4.97 35.39
N SER A 869 -5.07 4.27 35.16
CA SER A 869 -4.90 2.88 35.62
C SER A 869 -4.29 2.79 37.02
N SER A 870 -3.52 3.80 37.45
CA SER A 870 -2.71 3.84 38.69
C SER A 870 -1.62 2.74 38.83
N SER A 871 -1.59 1.74 37.95
CA SER A 871 -0.46 0.83 37.76
C SER A 871 0.69 1.56 37.06
N PRO A 872 1.87 1.70 37.70
CA PRO A 872 3.03 2.26 37.00
C PRO A 872 3.52 1.23 35.96
N PRO A 873 3.71 1.58 34.68
CA PRO A 873 4.13 0.63 33.64
C PRO A 873 5.53 0.01 33.87
N ALA A 874 6.24 0.44 34.91
CA ALA A 874 7.49 -0.17 35.38
C ALA A 874 7.29 -1.38 36.33
N PHE A 875 6.12 -1.56 36.94
CA PHE A 875 5.90 -2.70 37.88
C PHE A 875 5.71 -4.03 37.14
N THR A 876 5.06 -4.02 35.97
CA THR A 876 4.94 -5.20 35.09
C THR A 876 6.28 -5.64 34.51
N LEU A 877 7.31 -4.78 34.56
CA LEU A 877 8.67 -5.03 34.05
C LEU A 877 9.62 -5.64 35.09
N HIS A 878 9.06 -6.32 36.10
CA HIS A 878 9.80 -7.22 37.00
C HIS A 878 9.92 -8.68 36.48
N LEU A 879 9.47 -8.93 35.24
CA LEU A 879 9.54 -10.20 34.49
C LEU A 879 10.98 -10.67 34.14
#